data_AF-A0A3B9ZPB6-F1
#
_entry.id   AF-A0A3B9ZPB6-F1
#
_cell.length_a   1.000
_cell.length_b   1.000
_cell.length_c   1.000
_cell.angle_alpha   90.00
_cell.angle_beta   90.00
_cell.angle_gamma   90.00
#
_symmetry.space_group_name_H-M   'P 1'
#
loop_
_entity.id
_entity.type
_entity.pdbx_description
1 polymer ?
#
loop_
_entity_poly.entity_id
_entity_poly.type
_entity_poly.pdbx_seq_one_letter_code
_entity_poly.pdbx_strand_id
1 'polypeptide(L)'
;MQKLKKLLQFDTAGWIASSSLLICAISGVLLAIPYDFTRAHQSIAELLLYNPAGTLVRNFHYWSAQLFFIFSILHVYDHLKKSTETNIKNRRTWLILCLALVFLGYEMISGFILKGDTAGIQARRILASLLETVPFLGRIISSLFTGTEDNGQVVYVQHVAAGTILLFIAVYDHVKTIWPKRKSWLIVFIGVLAISLLMRAPLGLADSNQVKGPWFFVGIQELLHMTSHPVYVILLIAAFMTIIYFLPRFAVKTRKTIKQTLLVTGILYLVMSLVVLLFRGENWEWKSWKENKLSGEQILIFDPVNLFGSDVSPNVADHQKTESCLVCHGAMKGLSESHNPSVMGCVACHKGDPFTNRKTLAHRNMILIPGNFSNVKQTCGTQNCHADITDRTQKSLMTTQSGIIAVDQFVFGETASLNDSFHVQNLGHSAADTHLRNLCAGCHLGMEKTHTGNAPWLERGGGCNACHLHYTNEATASMKHMQSGTLVAQQEIHPTIDLQVSNDRCMSCHSRSGRISLNYEGWNETGEGAKINPAVQSKILPDQRVLEFVQSDVHHQRGMACIDCHTSYDLMGDGIRHTHKEDAVSVQCIDCHTTGKIRSIEVSLLPDKESQMIGWLRKRDPKTKVVLTVKNQQPLINTRVDSSNHVFLTDKLTGKDHESKPAASVCTKGKGHSRLSCETCHTAWVPQCIGCHNTYEKETAGTDLLTGQPTRSSWVEFAGKNLAEPPVLGINASTNQVVTAMPGMVLSIDLETFAKGKGKSFHRLYAPASGHTTQREGRSCKSCHNDPLAIGFGRGELVYKVAGNTGSWTFEPRFALNPNDHLPEDAWTGFLKEAQAPYATRTSLRPFSVAEQKHILEVGSCLSCHDEKSKVMDQALENYPQTLARRSVKCILQEGH
;
A
#
# COMPACT_ATOMS: atom_id res chain seq x y z
N MET A 1 -54.52 -18.45 26.80
CA MET A 1 -53.80 -18.84 25.56
C MET A 1 -54.67 -18.87 24.29
N GLN A 2 -55.88 -19.46 24.26
CA GLN A 2 -56.72 -19.49 23.04
C GLN A 2 -57.15 -18.10 22.51
N LYS A 3 -57.52 -17.14 23.38
CA LYS A 3 -57.83 -15.76 22.97
C LYS A 3 -56.64 -15.04 22.34
N LEU A 4 -55.43 -15.27 22.86
CA LEU A 4 -54.17 -14.71 22.32
C LEU A 4 -53.84 -15.33 20.94
N LYS A 5 -54.05 -16.64 20.78
CA LYS A 5 -53.87 -17.37 19.51
C LYS A 5 -54.85 -16.91 18.42
N LYS A 6 -56.09 -16.58 18.78
CA LYS A 6 -57.10 -15.99 17.88
C LYS A 6 -56.80 -14.52 17.54
N LEU A 7 -56.16 -13.79 18.47
CA LEU A 7 -55.69 -12.41 18.26
C LEU A 7 -54.50 -12.35 17.29
N LEU A 8 -53.54 -13.28 17.41
CA LEU A 8 -52.30 -13.36 16.62
C LEU A 8 -52.44 -14.10 15.27
N GLN A 9 -53.65 -14.53 14.89
CA GLN A 9 -53.87 -15.18 13.61
C GLN A 9 -53.76 -14.16 12.48
N PHE A 10 -52.69 -14.26 11.68
CA PHE A 10 -52.41 -13.39 10.54
C PHE A 10 -53.52 -13.48 9.48
N ASP A 11 -53.93 -12.31 8.95
CA ASP A 11 -54.80 -12.20 7.77
C ASP A 11 -54.05 -12.58 6.48
N THR A 12 -54.72 -12.51 5.32
CA THR A 12 -54.10 -12.75 4.01
C THR A 12 -52.94 -11.78 3.72
N ALA A 13 -51.95 -12.22 2.94
CA ALA A 13 -50.78 -11.40 2.55
C ALA A 13 -51.14 -10.02 2.00
N GLY A 14 -52.26 -9.88 1.27
CA GLY A 14 -52.72 -8.58 0.75
C GLY A 14 -53.12 -7.55 1.83
N TRP A 15 -53.68 -7.99 2.97
CA TRP A 15 -54.00 -7.09 4.08
C TRP A 15 -52.74 -6.64 4.83
N ILE A 16 -51.72 -7.50 4.90
CA ILE A 16 -50.41 -7.16 5.46
C ILE A 16 -49.70 -6.16 4.54
N ALA A 17 -49.72 -6.38 3.22
CA ALA A 17 -49.17 -5.46 2.23
C ALA A 17 -49.86 -4.09 2.30
N SER A 18 -51.19 -4.05 2.28
CA SER A 18 -51.96 -2.79 2.36
C SER A 18 -51.73 -2.03 3.68
N SER A 19 -51.61 -2.76 4.80
CA SER A 19 -51.26 -2.17 6.10
C SER A 19 -49.86 -1.55 6.08
N SER A 20 -48.91 -2.26 5.47
CA SER A 20 -47.52 -1.82 5.34
C SER A 20 -47.38 -0.60 4.42
N LEU A 21 -48.13 -0.57 3.30
CA LEU A 21 -48.19 0.59 2.40
C LEU A 21 -48.70 1.85 3.11
N LEU A 22 -49.79 1.73 3.88
CA LEU A 22 -50.33 2.87 4.63
C LEU A 22 -49.34 3.39 5.68
N ILE A 23 -48.69 2.48 6.41
CA ILE A 23 -47.65 2.83 7.37
C ILE A 23 -46.47 3.53 6.69
N CYS A 24 -46.00 2.99 5.56
CA CYS A 24 -44.90 3.51 4.77
C CYS A 24 -45.21 4.92 4.24
N ALA A 25 -46.42 5.14 3.71
CA ALA A 25 -46.85 6.44 3.21
C ALA A 25 -46.89 7.51 4.31
N ILE A 26 -47.50 7.20 5.47
CA ILE A 26 -47.57 8.15 6.59
C ILE A 26 -46.17 8.49 7.11
N SER A 27 -45.32 7.49 7.32
CA SER A 27 -43.94 7.71 7.75
C SER A 27 -43.10 8.44 6.69
N GLY A 28 -43.37 8.23 5.40
CA GLY A 28 -42.73 8.93 4.29
C GLY A 28 -43.06 10.43 4.26
N VAL A 29 -44.34 10.78 4.48
CA VAL A 29 -44.75 12.20 4.61
C VAL A 29 -44.05 12.88 5.78
N LEU A 30 -43.92 12.18 6.91
CA LEU A 30 -43.20 12.72 8.08
C LEU A 30 -41.69 12.88 7.82
N LEU A 31 -41.07 12.00 7.02
CA LEU A 31 -39.66 12.10 6.63
C LEU A 31 -39.39 13.13 5.55
N ALA A 32 -40.38 13.42 4.70
CA ALA A 32 -40.26 14.40 3.63
C ALA A 32 -39.99 15.82 4.17
N ILE A 33 -40.35 16.10 5.43
CA ILE A 33 -40.15 17.40 6.10
C ILE A 33 -38.67 17.66 6.45
N PRO A 34 -37.97 16.78 7.21
CA PRO A 34 -36.56 16.98 7.54
C PRO A 34 -35.57 16.55 6.44
N TYR A 35 -36.02 15.87 5.38
CA TYR A 35 -35.14 15.39 4.31
C TYR A 35 -34.76 16.51 3.33
N ASP A 36 -33.47 16.63 3.02
CA ASP A 36 -32.92 17.57 2.05
C ASP A 36 -32.39 16.80 0.83
N PHE A 37 -33.07 16.90 -0.32
CA PHE A 37 -32.67 16.22 -1.55
C PHE A 37 -31.39 16.80 -2.19
N THR A 38 -30.96 18.00 -1.80
CA THR A 38 -29.69 18.60 -2.25
C THR A 38 -28.50 18.05 -1.47
N ARG A 39 -28.73 17.67 -0.20
CA ARG A 39 -27.76 17.04 0.71
C ARG A 39 -28.33 15.72 1.25
N ALA A 40 -28.75 14.84 0.34
CA ALA A 40 -29.52 13.62 0.65
C ALA A 40 -28.85 12.72 1.70
N HIS A 41 -27.57 12.40 1.52
CA HIS A 41 -26.83 11.53 2.45
C HIS A 41 -26.62 12.19 3.81
N GLN A 42 -26.17 13.45 3.78
CA GLN A 42 -25.89 14.24 4.99
C GLN A 42 -27.15 14.44 5.84
N SER A 43 -28.28 14.84 5.24
CA SER A 43 -29.53 15.05 6.00
C SER A 43 -30.02 13.78 6.70
N ILE A 44 -29.82 12.60 6.08
CA ILE A 44 -30.13 11.31 6.71
C ILE A 44 -29.12 11.00 7.83
N ALA A 45 -27.83 11.25 7.62
CA ALA A 45 -26.81 11.04 8.65
C ALA A 45 -27.07 11.92 9.88
N GLU A 46 -27.39 13.20 9.67
CA GLU A 46 -27.77 14.15 10.73
C GLU A 46 -29.03 13.66 11.46
N LEU A 47 -30.04 13.15 10.74
CA LEU A 47 -31.23 12.56 11.34
C LEU A 47 -30.87 11.39 12.28
N LEU A 48 -29.94 10.52 11.86
CA LEU A 48 -29.48 9.37 12.64
C LEU A 48 -28.70 9.77 13.90
N LEU A 49 -27.91 10.85 13.81
CA LEU A 49 -27.01 11.27 14.90
C LEU A 49 -27.68 12.22 15.89
N TYR A 50 -28.60 13.06 15.43
CA TYR A 50 -29.10 14.19 16.21
C TYR A 50 -30.62 14.18 16.43
N ASN A 51 -31.38 13.31 15.74
CA ASN A 51 -32.84 13.28 15.85
C ASN A 51 -33.37 11.86 16.08
N PRO A 52 -33.48 11.40 17.36
CA PRO A 52 -33.98 10.07 17.68
C PRO A 52 -35.40 9.81 17.16
N ALA A 53 -36.29 10.81 17.21
CA ALA A 53 -37.65 10.68 16.69
C ALA A 53 -37.64 10.50 15.16
N GLY A 54 -36.85 11.31 14.46
CA GLY A 54 -36.63 11.19 13.01
C GLY A 54 -36.05 9.83 12.63
N THR A 55 -35.10 9.33 13.41
CA THR A 55 -34.53 7.97 13.25
C THR A 55 -35.61 6.91 13.36
N LEU A 56 -36.51 7.00 14.35
CA LEU A 56 -37.62 6.06 14.50
C LEU A 56 -38.54 6.10 13.27
N VAL A 57 -38.93 7.29 12.80
CA VAL A 57 -39.78 7.43 11.61
C VAL A 57 -39.09 6.85 10.38
N ARG A 58 -37.77 7.05 10.22
CA ARG A 58 -36.96 6.46 9.15
C ARG A 58 -36.97 4.94 9.20
N ASN A 59 -36.74 4.37 10.38
CA ASN A 59 -36.80 2.92 10.57
C ASN A 59 -38.22 2.40 10.22
N PHE A 60 -39.26 3.13 10.64
CA PHE A 60 -40.66 2.80 10.34
C PHE A 60 -40.91 2.75 8.84
N HIS A 61 -40.46 3.76 8.10
CA HIS A 61 -40.60 3.86 6.66
C HIS A 61 -39.86 2.73 5.93
N TYR A 62 -38.59 2.49 6.29
CA TYR A 62 -37.79 1.44 5.67
C TYR A 62 -38.38 0.04 5.92
N TRP A 63 -38.66 -0.34 7.18
CA TRP A 63 -39.13 -1.69 7.51
C TRP A 63 -40.54 -1.96 6.97
N SER A 64 -41.42 -0.94 6.96
CA SER A 64 -42.73 -1.07 6.32
C SER A 64 -42.63 -1.18 4.80
N ALA A 65 -41.70 -0.49 4.14
CA ALA A 65 -41.42 -0.66 2.71
C ALA A 65 -40.93 -2.09 2.40
N GLN A 66 -40.01 -2.66 3.20
CA GLN A 66 -39.55 -4.04 3.02
C GLN A 66 -40.70 -5.04 3.16
N LEU A 67 -41.54 -4.88 4.18
CA LEU A 67 -42.71 -5.75 4.37
C LEU A 67 -43.74 -5.56 3.25
N PHE A 68 -43.99 -4.33 2.81
CA PHE A 68 -44.89 -4.06 1.69
C PHE A 68 -44.43 -4.78 0.42
N PHE A 69 -43.14 -4.70 0.08
CA PHE A 69 -42.59 -5.38 -1.08
C PHE A 69 -42.69 -6.90 -0.99
N ILE A 70 -42.22 -7.50 0.12
CA ILE A 70 -42.25 -8.95 0.34
C ILE A 70 -43.68 -9.49 0.30
N PHE A 71 -44.60 -8.86 1.05
CA PHE A 71 -45.98 -9.34 1.13
C PHE A 71 -46.78 -9.05 -0.14
N SER A 72 -46.41 -8.06 -0.96
CA SER A 72 -46.99 -7.88 -2.29
C SER A 72 -46.61 -9.02 -3.23
N ILE A 73 -45.35 -9.44 -3.25
CA ILE A 73 -44.91 -10.62 -4.03
C ILE A 73 -45.60 -11.90 -3.54
N LEU A 74 -45.67 -12.11 -2.22
CA LEU A 74 -46.37 -13.25 -1.64
C LEU A 74 -47.87 -13.22 -1.95
N HIS A 75 -48.50 -12.05 -1.97
CA HIS A 75 -49.89 -11.88 -2.34
C HIS A 75 -50.14 -12.26 -3.80
N VAL A 76 -49.29 -11.78 -4.72
CA VAL A 76 -49.35 -12.18 -6.13
C VAL A 76 -49.19 -13.70 -6.25
N TYR A 77 -48.18 -14.28 -5.60
CA TYR A 77 -47.95 -15.73 -5.64
C TYR A 77 -49.14 -16.53 -5.08
N ASP A 78 -49.73 -16.12 -3.96
CA ASP A 78 -50.89 -16.80 -3.36
C ASP A 78 -52.08 -16.81 -4.33
N HIS A 79 -52.33 -15.69 -5.03
CA HIS A 79 -53.37 -15.61 -6.04
C HIS A 79 -53.09 -16.50 -7.27
N LEU A 80 -51.84 -16.52 -7.74
CA LEU A 80 -51.41 -17.37 -8.86
C LEU A 80 -51.50 -18.87 -8.50
N LYS A 81 -51.10 -19.24 -7.28
CA LYS A 81 -51.18 -20.61 -6.77
C LYS A 81 -52.63 -21.07 -6.65
N LYS A 82 -53.50 -20.22 -6.11
CA LYS A 82 -54.96 -20.48 -6.01
C LYS A 82 -55.69 -20.37 -7.36
N SER A 83 -55.01 -20.01 -8.43
CA SER A 83 -55.56 -19.84 -9.78
C SER A 83 -56.71 -18.82 -9.83
N THR A 84 -56.60 -17.76 -9.03
CA THR A 84 -57.64 -16.72 -8.86
C THR A 84 -57.40 -15.50 -9.75
N GLU A 85 -56.36 -15.50 -10.57
CA GLU A 85 -56.09 -14.46 -11.58
C GLU A 85 -57.25 -14.24 -12.56
N THR A 86 -58.09 -15.27 -12.78
CA THR A 86 -59.31 -15.16 -13.61
C THR A 86 -60.50 -14.53 -12.91
N ASN A 87 -60.44 -14.34 -11.58
CA ASN A 87 -61.52 -13.71 -10.83
C ASN A 87 -61.61 -12.21 -11.14
N ILE A 88 -60.53 -11.60 -11.61
CA ILE A 88 -60.47 -10.20 -12.02
C ILE A 88 -61.04 -10.09 -13.44
N LYS A 89 -62.36 -9.97 -13.54
CA LYS A 89 -63.07 -9.88 -14.83
C LYS A 89 -62.82 -8.56 -15.57
N ASN A 90 -62.47 -7.49 -14.83
CA ASN A 90 -62.24 -6.18 -15.42
C ASN A 90 -60.83 -6.08 -16.03
N ARG A 91 -60.77 -5.91 -17.37
CA ARG A 91 -59.51 -5.74 -18.10
C ARG A 91 -58.72 -4.50 -17.66
N ARG A 92 -59.42 -3.43 -17.28
CA ARG A 92 -58.78 -2.19 -16.77
C ARG A 92 -58.04 -2.47 -15.47
N THR A 93 -58.68 -3.13 -14.51
CA THR A 93 -58.08 -3.46 -13.21
C THR A 93 -56.88 -4.38 -13.36
N TRP A 94 -56.95 -5.37 -14.26
CA TRP A 94 -55.79 -6.24 -14.54
C TRP A 94 -54.59 -5.47 -15.11
N LEU A 95 -54.84 -4.55 -16.05
CA LEU A 95 -53.80 -3.68 -16.61
C LEU A 95 -53.16 -2.81 -15.51
N ILE A 96 -53.98 -2.18 -14.67
CA ILE A 96 -53.51 -1.34 -13.55
C ILE A 96 -52.64 -2.16 -12.59
N LEU A 97 -53.03 -3.41 -12.27
CA LEU A 97 -52.23 -4.29 -11.41
C LEU A 97 -50.91 -4.69 -12.06
N CYS A 98 -50.88 -4.94 -13.38
CA CYS A 98 -49.63 -5.19 -14.09
C CYS A 98 -48.70 -3.97 -14.04
N LEU A 99 -49.23 -2.76 -14.25
CA LEU A 99 -48.47 -1.51 -14.12
C LEU A 99 -48.00 -1.28 -12.68
N ALA A 100 -48.82 -1.61 -11.68
CA ALA A 100 -48.47 -1.49 -10.27
C ALA A 100 -47.25 -2.35 -9.90
N LEU A 101 -46.99 -3.48 -10.57
CA LEU A 101 -45.76 -4.26 -10.37
C LEU A 101 -44.51 -3.50 -10.82
N VAL A 102 -44.58 -2.74 -11.91
CA VAL A 102 -43.48 -1.90 -12.37
C VAL A 102 -43.24 -0.76 -11.39
N PHE A 103 -44.32 -0.07 -10.99
CA PHE A 103 -44.24 1.04 -10.04
C PHE A 103 -43.81 0.60 -8.64
N LEU A 104 -44.18 -0.62 -8.21
CA LEU A 104 -43.66 -1.22 -6.97
C LEU A 104 -42.13 -1.34 -7.03
N GLY A 105 -41.57 -1.83 -8.14
CA GLY A 105 -40.13 -1.88 -8.32
C GLY A 105 -39.48 -0.50 -8.36
N TYR A 106 -40.12 0.45 -9.05
CA TYR A 106 -39.66 1.84 -9.13
C TYR A 106 -39.62 2.54 -7.76
N GLU A 107 -40.67 2.41 -6.94
CA GLU A 107 -40.74 2.99 -5.60
C GLU A 107 -39.63 2.46 -4.68
N MET A 108 -39.32 1.17 -4.81
CA MET A 108 -38.24 0.56 -4.03
C MET A 108 -36.85 1.05 -4.45
N ILE A 109 -36.57 1.22 -5.75
CA ILE A 109 -35.28 1.73 -6.22
C ILE A 109 -35.15 3.25 -6.04
N SER A 110 -36.21 4.02 -6.25
CA SER A 110 -36.20 5.47 -6.04
C SER A 110 -35.97 5.81 -4.56
N GLY A 111 -36.63 5.14 -3.62
CA GLY A 111 -36.32 5.27 -2.19
C GLY A 111 -34.88 4.87 -1.84
N PHE A 112 -34.31 3.87 -2.52
CA PHE A 112 -32.91 3.49 -2.35
C PHE A 112 -31.94 4.55 -2.88
N ILE A 113 -32.26 5.18 -4.02
CA ILE A 113 -31.48 6.29 -4.60
C ILE A 113 -31.48 7.50 -3.65
N LEU A 114 -32.60 7.79 -3.01
CA LEU A 114 -32.75 8.93 -2.09
C LEU A 114 -31.92 8.82 -0.81
N LYS A 115 -31.27 7.67 -0.54
CA LYS A 115 -30.25 7.58 0.51
C LYS A 115 -29.03 8.45 0.23
N GLY A 116 -28.74 8.72 -1.04
CA GLY A 116 -27.58 9.53 -1.46
C GLY A 116 -26.21 8.90 -1.16
N ASP A 117 -26.15 7.65 -0.69
CA ASP A 117 -24.89 6.93 -0.54
C ASP A 117 -24.32 6.51 -1.91
N THR A 118 -23.07 6.03 -1.96
CA THR A 118 -22.43 5.62 -3.23
C THR A 118 -23.27 4.61 -4.00
N ALA A 119 -23.93 3.70 -3.27
CA ALA A 119 -24.81 2.70 -3.84
C ALA A 119 -26.08 3.28 -4.46
N GLY A 120 -26.73 4.24 -3.78
CA GLY A 120 -27.88 4.96 -4.32
C GLY A 120 -27.52 5.75 -5.57
N ILE A 121 -26.37 6.45 -5.58
CA ILE A 121 -25.89 7.21 -6.74
C ILE A 121 -25.61 6.29 -7.92
N GLN A 122 -24.93 5.16 -7.69
CA GLN A 122 -24.68 4.19 -8.76
C GLN A 122 -25.97 3.54 -9.25
N ALA A 123 -26.91 3.22 -8.37
CA ALA A 123 -28.23 2.70 -8.76
C ALA A 123 -28.98 3.68 -9.66
N ARG A 124 -28.90 5.00 -9.39
CA ARG A 124 -29.47 6.04 -10.27
C ARG A 124 -28.83 6.01 -11.66
N ARG A 125 -27.50 5.95 -11.73
CA ARG A 125 -26.75 5.91 -13.00
C ARG A 125 -27.10 4.66 -13.82
N ILE A 126 -27.18 3.49 -13.17
CA ILE A 126 -27.58 2.25 -13.82
C ILE A 126 -29.03 2.36 -14.33
N LEU A 127 -29.96 2.86 -13.50
CA LEU A 127 -31.36 3.03 -13.90
C LEU A 127 -31.51 3.99 -15.09
N ALA A 128 -30.83 5.14 -15.06
CA ALA A 128 -30.83 6.11 -16.15
C ALA A 128 -30.31 5.47 -17.45
N SER A 129 -29.16 4.79 -17.37
CA SER A 129 -28.58 4.09 -18.51
C SER A 129 -29.52 3.04 -19.11
N LEU A 130 -30.20 2.25 -18.27
CA LEU A 130 -31.19 1.28 -18.73
C LEU A 130 -32.37 1.96 -19.42
N LEU A 131 -32.92 3.05 -18.86
CA LEU A 131 -34.05 3.76 -19.48
C LEU A 131 -33.65 4.40 -20.82
N GLU A 132 -32.43 4.92 -20.94
CA GLU A 132 -31.93 5.53 -22.18
C GLU A 132 -31.78 4.57 -23.35
N THR A 133 -31.56 3.29 -23.08
CA THR A 133 -31.47 2.27 -24.15
C THR A 133 -32.81 1.98 -24.83
N VAL A 134 -33.94 2.46 -24.29
CA VAL A 134 -35.25 2.30 -24.94
C VAL A 134 -35.30 3.14 -26.22
N PRO A 135 -35.56 2.54 -27.40
CA PRO A 135 -35.59 3.26 -28.67
C PRO A 135 -36.60 4.42 -28.67
N PHE A 136 -36.23 5.53 -29.31
CA PHE A 136 -37.04 6.75 -29.53
C PHE A 136 -37.41 7.57 -28.28
N LEU A 137 -37.82 6.93 -27.18
CA LEU A 137 -38.32 7.59 -25.97
C LEU A 137 -37.38 7.52 -24.77
N GLY A 138 -36.27 6.77 -24.85
CA GLY A 138 -35.42 6.47 -23.70
C GLY A 138 -34.90 7.68 -22.94
N ARG A 139 -34.41 8.71 -23.64
CA ARG A 139 -33.95 9.96 -22.99
C ARG A 139 -35.06 10.70 -22.26
N ILE A 140 -36.27 10.75 -22.86
CA ILE A 140 -37.44 11.40 -22.25
C ILE A 140 -37.83 10.64 -20.99
N ILE A 141 -37.92 9.31 -21.07
CA ILE A 141 -38.26 8.46 -19.93
C ILE A 141 -37.20 8.58 -18.82
N SER A 142 -35.92 8.53 -19.16
CA SER A 142 -34.81 8.70 -18.22
C SER A 142 -34.90 10.06 -17.50
N SER A 143 -35.09 11.15 -18.25
CA SER A 143 -35.23 12.50 -17.67
C SER A 143 -36.44 12.63 -16.73
N LEU A 144 -37.56 11.97 -17.06
CA LEU A 144 -38.79 12.02 -16.27
C LEU A 144 -38.67 11.30 -14.92
N PHE A 145 -37.91 10.20 -14.87
CA PHE A 145 -37.81 9.34 -13.68
C PHE A 145 -36.50 9.51 -12.89
N THR A 146 -35.40 9.88 -13.53
CA THR A 146 -34.08 9.98 -12.90
C THR A 146 -33.49 11.39 -12.89
N GLY A 147 -34.07 12.31 -13.67
CA GLY A 147 -33.59 13.68 -13.83
C GLY A 147 -32.40 13.79 -14.81
N THR A 148 -32.06 15.02 -15.19
CA THR A 148 -30.94 15.34 -16.10
C THR A 148 -29.72 15.94 -15.39
N GLU A 149 -29.88 16.37 -14.13
CA GLU A 149 -28.83 16.96 -13.31
C GLU A 149 -28.41 16.01 -12.17
N ASP A 150 -27.35 16.37 -11.45
CA ASP A 150 -26.95 15.65 -10.22
C ASP A 150 -27.84 15.95 -9.01
N ASN A 151 -28.85 16.82 -9.17
CA ASN A 151 -29.84 17.05 -8.12
C ASN A 151 -30.85 15.89 -8.03
N GLY A 152 -31.13 15.42 -6.81
CA GLY A 152 -32.05 14.29 -6.56
C GLY A 152 -33.53 14.65 -6.67
N GLN A 153 -33.87 15.86 -7.14
CA GLN A 153 -35.20 16.45 -7.03
C GLN A 153 -36.26 15.64 -7.80
N VAL A 154 -35.96 15.24 -9.03
CA VAL A 154 -36.91 14.48 -9.86
C VAL A 154 -37.24 13.15 -9.19
N VAL A 155 -36.22 12.41 -8.76
CA VAL A 155 -36.41 11.12 -8.06
C VAL A 155 -37.23 11.33 -6.79
N TYR A 156 -36.95 12.39 -6.02
CA TYR A 156 -37.67 12.75 -4.81
C TYR A 156 -39.16 13.01 -5.08
N VAL A 157 -39.49 13.86 -6.05
CA VAL A 157 -40.88 14.19 -6.41
C VAL A 157 -41.61 12.95 -6.93
N GLN A 158 -40.97 12.15 -7.78
CA GLN A 158 -41.58 10.94 -8.34
C GLN A 158 -41.87 9.90 -7.24
N HIS A 159 -40.98 9.75 -6.26
CA HIS A 159 -41.12 8.83 -5.13
C HIS A 159 -42.22 9.28 -4.16
N VAL A 160 -42.10 10.52 -3.66
CA VAL A 160 -43.00 11.04 -2.61
C VAL A 160 -44.42 11.25 -3.13
N ALA A 161 -44.60 11.61 -4.41
CA ALA A 161 -45.90 11.90 -4.98
C ALA A 161 -46.33 10.88 -6.04
N ALA A 162 -45.72 10.90 -7.22
CA ALA A 162 -46.31 10.27 -8.40
C ALA A 162 -46.48 8.74 -8.26
N GLY A 163 -45.44 7.99 -7.93
CA GLY A 163 -45.54 6.54 -7.83
C GLY A 163 -46.28 6.09 -6.57
N THR A 164 -46.13 6.80 -5.44
CA THR A 164 -46.96 6.57 -4.24
C THR A 164 -48.46 6.73 -4.53
N ILE A 165 -48.89 7.81 -5.20
CA ILE A 165 -50.29 8.04 -5.60
C ILE A 165 -50.78 6.93 -6.54
N LEU A 166 -49.96 6.54 -7.52
CA LEU A 166 -50.31 5.46 -8.46
C LEU A 166 -50.51 4.12 -7.75
N LEU A 167 -49.71 3.79 -6.74
CA LEU A 167 -49.90 2.59 -5.92
C LEU A 167 -51.23 2.64 -5.14
N PHE A 168 -51.59 3.77 -4.55
CA PHE A 168 -52.89 3.92 -3.88
C PHE A 168 -54.06 3.84 -4.86
N ILE A 169 -53.93 4.41 -6.06
CA ILE A 169 -54.94 4.27 -7.13
C ILE A 169 -55.10 2.80 -7.50
N ALA A 170 -54.00 2.05 -7.63
CA ALA A 170 -54.03 0.62 -7.94
C ALA A 170 -54.70 -0.20 -6.83
N VAL A 171 -54.37 0.07 -5.56
CA VAL A 171 -55.00 -0.58 -4.41
C VAL A 171 -56.49 -0.26 -4.35
N TYR A 172 -56.88 1.00 -4.54
CA TYR A 172 -58.27 1.41 -4.56
C TYR A 172 -59.03 0.76 -5.72
N ASP A 173 -58.47 0.71 -6.93
CA ASP A 173 -59.15 0.05 -8.05
C ASP A 173 -59.32 -1.46 -7.82
N HIS A 174 -58.36 -2.09 -7.13
CA HIS A 174 -58.36 -3.52 -6.82
C HIS A 174 -59.32 -3.93 -5.69
N VAL A 175 -59.29 -3.24 -4.54
CA VAL A 175 -60.02 -3.63 -3.31
C VAL A 175 -61.19 -2.69 -3.00
N LYS A 176 -61.32 -1.56 -3.71
CA LYS A 176 -62.33 -0.50 -3.50
C LYS A 176 -62.25 0.19 -2.13
N THR A 177 -61.15 0.00 -1.42
CA THR A 177 -60.82 0.71 -0.17
C THR A 177 -59.32 0.93 -0.10
N ILE A 178 -58.92 2.05 0.49
CA ILE A 178 -57.52 2.33 0.87
C ILE A 178 -57.23 1.93 2.32
N TRP A 179 -58.28 1.73 3.12
CA TRP A 179 -58.15 1.43 4.53
C TRP A 179 -57.96 -0.08 4.74
N PRO A 180 -56.84 -0.50 5.35
CA PRO A 180 -56.64 -1.88 5.74
C PRO A 180 -57.62 -2.28 6.86
N LYS A 181 -57.87 -3.58 7.00
CA LYS A 181 -58.61 -4.10 8.17
C LYS A 181 -57.92 -3.68 9.46
N ARG A 182 -58.69 -3.10 10.41
CA ARG A 182 -58.19 -2.58 11.69
C ARG A 182 -57.32 -3.59 12.46
N LYS A 183 -57.72 -4.87 12.48
CA LYS A 183 -56.96 -5.93 13.17
C LYS A 183 -55.60 -6.16 12.52
N SER A 184 -55.55 -6.33 11.20
CA SER A 184 -54.30 -6.58 10.46
C SER A 184 -53.36 -5.38 10.57
N TRP A 185 -53.92 -4.16 10.45
CA TRP A 185 -53.15 -2.93 10.60
C TRP A 185 -52.51 -2.81 11.97
N LEU A 186 -53.25 -3.08 13.05
CA LEU A 186 -52.71 -3.00 14.42
C LEU A 186 -51.57 -4.00 14.65
N ILE A 187 -51.70 -5.23 14.14
CA ILE A 187 -50.65 -6.27 14.26
C ILE A 187 -49.40 -5.84 13.50
N VAL A 188 -49.56 -5.39 12.25
CA VAL A 188 -48.44 -4.94 11.42
C VAL A 188 -47.79 -3.70 12.03
N PHE A 189 -48.57 -2.74 12.49
CA PHE A 189 -48.06 -1.53 13.15
C PHE A 189 -47.22 -1.87 14.39
N ILE A 190 -47.71 -2.72 15.29
CA ILE A 190 -46.97 -3.15 16.49
C ILE A 190 -45.70 -3.91 16.09
N GLY A 191 -45.78 -4.79 15.09
CA GLY A 191 -44.61 -5.53 14.60
C GLY A 191 -43.54 -4.62 14.01
N VAL A 192 -43.93 -3.68 13.14
CA VAL A 192 -43.03 -2.68 12.55
C VAL A 192 -42.48 -1.77 13.63
N LEU A 193 -43.27 -1.36 14.62
CA LEU A 193 -42.81 -0.54 15.74
C LEU A 193 -41.75 -1.25 16.57
N ALA A 194 -41.99 -2.52 16.94
CA ALA A 194 -41.02 -3.31 17.68
C ALA A 194 -39.70 -3.45 16.92
N ILE A 195 -39.74 -3.75 15.61
CA ILE A 195 -38.54 -3.84 14.78
C ILE A 195 -37.87 -2.47 14.65
N SER A 196 -38.64 -1.40 14.42
CA SER A 196 -38.10 -0.05 14.20
C SER A 196 -37.47 0.57 15.45
N LEU A 197 -37.93 0.16 16.64
CA LEU A 197 -37.34 0.53 17.91
C LEU A 197 -36.03 -0.21 18.20
N LEU A 198 -35.83 -1.40 17.63
CA LEU A 198 -34.68 -2.28 17.91
C LEU A 198 -33.62 -2.26 16.79
N MET A 199 -34.05 -2.06 15.54
CA MET A 199 -33.26 -2.27 14.34
C MET A 199 -33.17 -0.99 13.52
N ARG A 200 -31.95 -0.47 13.35
CA ARG A 200 -31.67 0.70 12.52
C ARG A 200 -31.76 0.33 11.04
N ALA A 201 -32.44 1.16 10.26
CA ALA A 201 -32.44 1.03 8.80
C ALA A 201 -31.02 1.33 8.25
N PRO A 202 -30.49 0.53 7.32
CA PRO A 202 -29.12 0.66 6.85
C PRO A 202 -28.91 1.98 6.09
N LEU A 203 -27.70 2.53 6.18
CA LEU A 203 -27.21 3.66 5.39
C LEU A 203 -25.77 3.36 5.01
N GLY A 204 -25.45 3.41 3.72
CA GLY A 204 -24.09 3.19 3.23
C GLY A 204 -23.21 4.43 3.42
N LEU A 205 -21.90 4.26 3.23
CA LEU A 205 -20.97 5.41 3.19
C LEU A 205 -21.16 6.18 1.87
N ALA A 206 -20.92 7.49 1.91
CA ALA A 206 -20.89 8.33 0.71
C ALA A 206 -19.72 8.00 -0.24
N ASP A 207 -18.63 7.44 0.33
CA ASP A 207 -17.36 7.16 -0.34
C ASP A 207 -16.98 5.66 -0.33
N SER A 208 -17.97 4.76 -0.40
CA SER A 208 -17.72 3.31 -0.37
C SER A 208 -17.14 2.80 -1.69
N ASN A 209 -16.05 2.03 -1.63
CA ASN A 209 -15.54 1.28 -2.78
C ASN A 209 -16.40 0.05 -3.13
N GLN A 210 -17.18 -0.47 -2.19
CA GLN A 210 -18.05 -1.61 -2.42
C GLN A 210 -19.46 -1.11 -2.67
N VAL A 211 -19.93 -1.28 -3.91
CA VAL A 211 -21.25 -0.83 -4.31
C VAL A 211 -22.13 -1.99 -4.74
N LYS A 212 -23.12 -2.31 -3.90
CA LYS A 212 -24.17 -3.29 -4.21
C LYS A 212 -25.52 -2.58 -4.30
N GLY A 213 -26.30 -2.95 -5.31
CA GLY A 213 -27.71 -2.59 -5.38
C GLY A 213 -28.52 -3.24 -4.24
N PRO A 214 -29.77 -2.84 -4.07
CA PRO A 214 -30.63 -3.40 -3.03
C PRO A 214 -30.83 -4.91 -3.22
N TRP A 215 -31.08 -5.63 -2.13
CA TRP A 215 -31.14 -7.11 -2.12
C TRP A 215 -32.10 -7.72 -3.15
N PHE A 216 -33.16 -6.99 -3.52
CA PHE A 216 -34.15 -7.39 -4.52
C PHE A 216 -33.75 -7.12 -5.98
N PHE A 217 -32.73 -6.29 -6.25
CA PHE A 217 -32.22 -5.99 -7.60
C PHE A 217 -30.76 -6.36 -7.83
N VAL A 218 -30.04 -6.79 -6.79
CA VAL A 218 -28.65 -7.22 -6.92
C VAL A 218 -28.47 -8.41 -7.89
N GLY A 219 -29.49 -9.25 -8.06
CA GLY A 219 -29.50 -10.28 -9.09
C GLY A 219 -29.56 -9.72 -10.51
N ILE A 220 -30.30 -8.61 -10.74
CA ILE A 220 -30.28 -7.89 -12.02
C ILE A 220 -28.90 -7.28 -12.25
N GLN A 221 -28.28 -6.74 -11.20
CA GLN A 221 -26.92 -6.21 -11.28
C GLN A 221 -25.91 -7.29 -11.73
N GLU A 222 -26.00 -8.52 -11.19
CA GLU A 222 -25.18 -9.65 -11.66
C GLU A 222 -25.43 -9.97 -13.14
N LEU A 223 -26.70 -10.01 -13.59
CA LEU A 223 -27.01 -10.24 -15.01
C LEU A 223 -26.39 -9.18 -15.93
N LEU A 224 -26.34 -7.93 -15.48
CA LEU A 224 -25.68 -6.84 -16.21
C LEU A 224 -24.16 -7.01 -16.28
N HIS A 225 -23.53 -7.58 -15.25
CA HIS A 225 -22.10 -7.93 -15.30
C HIS A 225 -21.80 -9.14 -16.19
N MET A 226 -22.79 -10.01 -16.44
CA MET A 226 -22.66 -11.17 -17.32
C MET A 226 -22.84 -10.85 -18.81
N THR A 227 -23.23 -9.62 -19.18
CA THR A 227 -23.49 -9.23 -20.58
C THR A 227 -22.86 -7.90 -20.95
N SER A 228 -22.35 -7.81 -22.17
CA SER A 228 -21.88 -6.54 -22.77
C SER A 228 -23.02 -5.68 -23.32
N HIS A 229 -24.25 -6.21 -23.39
CA HIS A 229 -25.41 -5.54 -24.01
C HIS A 229 -26.58 -5.45 -23.02
N PRO A 230 -26.72 -4.34 -22.28
CA PRO A 230 -27.78 -4.14 -21.27
C PRO A 230 -29.22 -4.31 -21.81
N VAL A 231 -29.43 -4.11 -23.11
CA VAL A 231 -30.73 -4.33 -23.80
C VAL A 231 -31.30 -5.72 -23.55
N TYR A 232 -30.49 -6.77 -23.44
CA TYR A 232 -31.01 -8.12 -23.19
C TYR A 232 -31.73 -8.24 -21.85
N VAL A 233 -31.24 -7.55 -20.82
CA VAL A 233 -31.87 -7.53 -19.50
C VAL A 233 -33.22 -6.82 -19.57
N ILE A 234 -33.32 -5.74 -20.34
CA ILE A 234 -34.58 -5.00 -20.54
C ILE A 234 -35.60 -5.84 -21.31
N LEU A 235 -35.18 -6.52 -22.38
CA LEU A 235 -36.05 -7.43 -23.13
C LEU A 235 -36.56 -8.57 -22.23
N LEU A 236 -35.72 -9.08 -21.33
CA LEU A 236 -36.12 -10.10 -20.35
C LEU A 236 -37.19 -9.57 -19.38
N ILE A 237 -37.00 -8.36 -18.84
CA ILE A 237 -37.99 -7.71 -17.97
C ILE A 237 -39.30 -7.44 -18.74
N ALA A 238 -39.22 -6.94 -19.97
CA ALA A 238 -40.39 -6.67 -20.81
C ALA A 238 -41.14 -7.97 -21.17
N ALA A 239 -40.42 -9.05 -21.47
CA ALA A 239 -41.00 -10.36 -21.72
C ALA A 239 -41.70 -10.91 -20.47
N PHE A 240 -41.08 -10.78 -19.29
CA PHE A 240 -41.68 -11.15 -18.02
C PHE A 240 -43.01 -10.40 -17.77
N MET A 241 -43.02 -9.08 -17.96
CA MET A 241 -44.23 -8.27 -17.81
C MET A 241 -45.31 -8.62 -18.83
N THR A 242 -44.93 -8.92 -20.06
CA THR A 242 -45.84 -9.36 -21.12
C THR A 242 -46.49 -10.70 -20.78
N ILE A 243 -45.70 -11.67 -20.30
CA ILE A 243 -46.20 -12.98 -19.86
C ILE A 243 -47.21 -12.83 -18.72
N ILE A 244 -46.93 -11.98 -17.73
CA ILE A 244 -47.87 -11.70 -16.63
C ILE A 244 -49.16 -11.07 -17.18
N TYR A 245 -49.07 -10.09 -18.07
CA TYR A 245 -50.25 -9.43 -18.63
C TYR A 245 -51.18 -10.39 -19.38
N PHE A 246 -50.62 -11.31 -20.16
CA PHE A 246 -51.40 -12.30 -20.91
C PHE A 246 -51.78 -13.55 -20.09
N LEU A 247 -51.30 -13.68 -18.85
CA LEU A 247 -51.48 -14.87 -18.02
C LEU A 247 -52.94 -15.36 -17.88
N PRO A 248 -53.94 -14.49 -17.62
CA PRO A 248 -55.33 -14.92 -17.49
C PRO A 248 -55.96 -15.39 -18.81
N ARG A 249 -55.34 -15.07 -19.96
CA ARG A 249 -55.84 -15.40 -21.30
C ARG A 249 -55.35 -16.76 -21.81
N PHE A 250 -54.28 -17.30 -21.23
CA PHE A 250 -53.77 -18.62 -21.62
C PHE A 250 -54.69 -19.74 -21.15
N ALA A 251 -54.70 -20.83 -21.94
CA ALA A 251 -55.34 -22.09 -21.61
C ALA A 251 -54.77 -22.68 -20.30
N VAL A 252 -55.60 -23.44 -19.57
CA VAL A 252 -55.28 -23.94 -18.22
C VAL A 252 -53.95 -24.70 -18.16
N LYS A 253 -53.68 -25.57 -19.14
CA LYS A 253 -52.43 -26.35 -19.23
C LYS A 253 -51.20 -25.44 -19.38
N THR A 254 -51.21 -24.55 -20.36
CA THR A 254 -50.13 -23.58 -20.60
C THR A 254 -49.92 -22.68 -19.40
N ARG A 255 -51.00 -22.21 -18.77
CA ARG A 255 -50.91 -21.36 -17.57
C ARG A 255 -50.25 -22.08 -16.41
N LYS A 256 -50.57 -23.37 -16.18
CA LYS A 256 -49.92 -24.16 -15.13
C LYS A 256 -48.41 -24.25 -15.37
N THR A 257 -47.99 -24.52 -16.61
CA THR A 257 -46.56 -24.57 -17.00
C THR A 257 -45.87 -23.22 -16.81
N ILE A 258 -46.49 -22.12 -17.25
CA ILE A 258 -45.96 -20.75 -17.06
C ILE A 258 -45.79 -20.47 -15.57
N LYS A 259 -46.80 -20.75 -14.73
CA LYS A 259 -46.73 -20.52 -13.28
C LYS A 259 -45.61 -21.31 -12.60
N GLN A 260 -45.40 -22.57 -12.99
CA GLN A 260 -44.29 -23.39 -12.51
C GLN A 260 -42.94 -22.82 -12.95
N THR A 261 -42.82 -22.41 -14.21
CA THR A 261 -41.60 -21.80 -14.76
C THR A 261 -41.25 -20.50 -14.04
N LEU A 262 -42.24 -19.63 -13.80
CA LEU A 262 -42.06 -18.38 -13.04
C LEU A 262 -41.61 -18.64 -11.61
N LEU A 263 -42.16 -19.66 -10.94
CA LEU A 263 -41.75 -20.04 -9.58
C LEU A 263 -40.30 -20.52 -9.55
N VAL A 264 -39.92 -21.45 -10.44
CA VAL A 264 -38.55 -21.96 -10.53
C VAL A 264 -37.56 -20.84 -10.85
N THR A 265 -37.88 -19.99 -11.83
CA THR A 265 -37.04 -18.85 -12.22
C THR A 265 -36.90 -17.84 -11.06
N GLY A 266 -37.99 -17.58 -10.32
CA GLY A 266 -37.95 -16.73 -9.13
C GLY A 266 -37.07 -17.28 -8.01
N ILE A 267 -37.11 -18.60 -7.76
CA ILE A 267 -36.22 -19.26 -6.79
C ILE A 267 -34.77 -19.14 -7.24
N LEU A 268 -34.47 -19.42 -8.52
CA LEU A 268 -33.11 -19.27 -9.06
C LEU A 268 -32.60 -17.84 -8.94
N TYR A 269 -33.44 -16.85 -9.21
CA TYR A 269 -33.11 -15.43 -9.03
C TYR A 269 -32.80 -15.07 -7.57
N LEU A 270 -33.58 -15.60 -6.61
CA LEU A 270 -33.34 -15.39 -5.18
C LEU A 270 -32.02 -16.04 -4.73
N VAL A 271 -31.73 -17.26 -5.19
CA VAL A 271 -30.46 -17.94 -4.90
C VAL A 271 -29.29 -17.15 -5.47
N MET A 272 -29.37 -16.68 -6.72
CA MET A 272 -28.35 -15.84 -7.33
C MET A 272 -28.14 -14.54 -6.54
N SER A 273 -29.23 -13.86 -6.18
CA SER A 273 -29.17 -12.63 -5.38
C SER A 273 -28.49 -12.87 -4.03
N LEU A 274 -28.80 -13.99 -3.35
CA LEU A 274 -28.16 -14.36 -2.09
C LEU A 274 -26.66 -14.64 -2.27
N VAL A 275 -26.27 -15.38 -3.31
CA VAL A 275 -24.86 -15.64 -3.62
C VAL A 275 -24.10 -14.34 -3.86
N VAL A 276 -24.66 -13.43 -4.64
CA VAL A 276 -24.04 -12.13 -4.93
C VAL A 276 -23.88 -11.27 -3.66
N LEU A 277 -24.90 -11.23 -2.80
CA LEU A 277 -24.81 -10.55 -1.51
C LEU A 277 -23.71 -11.13 -0.62
N LEU A 278 -23.52 -12.45 -0.64
CA LEU A 278 -22.57 -13.16 0.23
C LEU A 278 -21.15 -13.31 -0.32
N PHE A 279 -20.92 -13.15 -1.63
CA PHE A 279 -19.62 -13.46 -2.22
C PHE A 279 -19.06 -12.40 -3.17
N ARG A 280 -19.83 -11.43 -3.67
CA ARG A 280 -19.27 -10.33 -4.48
C ARG A 280 -18.66 -9.23 -3.61
N GLY A 281 -17.46 -8.77 -3.96
CA GLY A 281 -16.65 -7.79 -3.25
C GLY A 281 -16.60 -6.41 -3.91
N GLU A 282 -15.49 -5.71 -3.66
CA GLU A 282 -15.11 -4.50 -4.40
C GLU A 282 -14.81 -4.87 -5.86
N ASN A 283 -15.02 -3.94 -6.80
CA ASN A 283 -14.84 -4.16 -8.24
C ASN A 283 -15.58 -5.40 -8.80
N TRP A 284 -16.64 -5.85 -8.11
CA TRP A 284 -17.38 -7.06 -8.46
C TRP A 284 -16.54 -8.36 -8.41
N GLU A 285 -15.42 -8.38 -7.70
CA GLU A 285 -14.58 -9.56 -7.54
C GLU A 285 -15.18 -10.59 -6.58
N TRP A 286 -14.72 -11.84 -6.65
CA TRP A 286 -15.16 -12.89 -5.75
C TRP A 286 -14.38 -12.82 -4.42
N LYS A 287 -15.10 -12.75 -3.30
CA LYS A 287 -14.56 -12.76 -1.93
C LYS A 287 -14.83 -14.09 -1.24
N SER A 288 -13.86 -14.57 -0.48
CA SER A 288 -14.02 -15.70 0.43
C SER A 288 -14.85 -15.33 1.66
N TRP A 289 -15.34 -16.35 2.39
CA TRP A 289 -16.16 -16.15 3.58
C TRP A 289 -15.42 -15.40 4.71
N LYS A 290 -14.09 -15.56 4.81
CA LYS A 290 -13.25 -14.85 5.80
C LYS A 290 -13.14 -13.36 5.48
N GLU A 291 -12.94 -13.00 4.21
CA GLU A 291 -12.81 -11.60 3.76
C GLU A 291 -14.12 -10.83 3.87
N ASN A 292 -15.26 -11.53 3.72
CA ASN A 292 -16.57 -10.90 3.76
C ASN A 292 -17.02 -10.50 5.18
N LYS A 293 -16.56 -11.22 6.22
CA LYS A 293 -16.87 -10.92 7.64
C LYS A 293 -16.35 -9.54 8.08
N LEU A 294 -15.35 -9.00 7.37
CA LEU A 294 -14.68 -7.74 7.66
C LEU A 294 -15.15 -6.56 6.78
N SER A 295 -15.89 -6.82 5.69
CA SER A 295 -16.17 -5.79 4.67
C SER A 295 -17.63 -5.59 4.28
N GLY A 296 -18.57 -6.44 4.72
CA GLY A 296 -19.98 -6.35 4.32
C GLY A 296 -20.81 -5.32 5.12
N GLU A 297 -21.59 -4.49 4.41
CA GLU A 297 -22.70 -3.75 5.01
C GLU A 297 -23.69 -4.72 5.69
N GLN A 298 -24.03 -4.45 6.95
CA GLN A 298 -24.95 -5.31 7.69
C GLN A 298 -26.40 -5.01 7.32
N ILE A 299 -27.12 -6.04 6.88
CA ILE A 299 -28.55 -5.95 6.55
C ILE A 299 -29.39 -5.77 7.82
N LEU A 300 -28.93 -6.30 8.95
CA LEU A 300 -29.61 -6.27 10.25
C LEU A 300 -28.69 -5.64 11.31
N ILE A 301 -29.00 -4.40 11.67
CA ILE A 301 -28.21 -3.61 12.64
C ILE A 301 -29.05 -3.44 13.91
N PHE A 302 -28.65 -4.08 15.01
CA PHE A 302 -29.29 -3.91 16.32
C PHE A 302 -28.90 -2.56 16.94
N ASP A 303 -29.62 -1.54 16.45
CA ASP A 303 -29.58 -0.10 16.69
C ASP A 303 -30.68 0.46 17.62
N PRO A 304 -31.03 -0.05 18.84
CA PRO A 304 -32.17 0.45 19.60
C PRO A 304 -32.28 1.99 19.71
N VAL A 305 -33.41 2.57 19.30
CA VAL A 305 -33.59 4.03 19.28
C VAL A 305 -33.69 4.57 20.70
N ASN A 306 -32.89 5.59 21.04
CA ASN A 306 -32.93 6.23 22.35
C ASN A 306 -33.82 7.49 22.34
N LEU A 307 -35.14 7.31 22.45
CA LEU A 307 -36.12 8.40 22.44
C LEU A 307 -36.03 9.34 23.64
N PHE A 308 -35.38 8.92 24.73
CA PHE A 308 -35.26 9.66 25.98
C PHE A 308 -33.82 10.09 26.28
N GLY A 309 -32.92 9.96 25.31
CA GLY A 309 -31.56 10.46 25.42
C GLY A 309 -31.55 11.98 25.44
N SER A 310 -30.66 12.55 26.25
CA SER A 310 -30.34 13.98 26.20
C SER A 310 -29.86 14.37 24.79
N ASP A 311 -30.46 15.41 24.21
CA ASP A 311 -30.01 15.99 22.94
C ASP A 311 -28.53 16.36 23.04
N VAL A 312 -27.68 15.63 22.31
CA VAL A 312 -26.30 16.08 22.10
C VAL A 312 -26.40 17.23 21.11
N SER A 313 -26.32 18.47 21.61
CA SER A 313 -26.29 19.65 20.76
C SER A 313 -25.11 19.52 19.78
N PRO A 314 -25.35 19.49 18.46
CA PRO A 314 -24.28 19.41 17.49
C PRO A 314 -23.53 20.73 17.50
N ASN A 315 -22.23 20.67 17.78
CA ASN A 315 -21.31 21.76 17.46
C ASN A 315 -20.50 21.34 16.22
N VAL A 316 -21.19 20.87 15.18
CA VAL A 316 -20.57 20.46 13.92
C VAL A 316 -20.79 21.59 12.92
N ALA A 317 -19.70 22.18 12.44
CA ALA A 317 -19.75 23.24 11.45
C ALA A 317 -20.36 22.74 10.14
N ASP A 318 -21.08 23.59 9.41
CA ASP A 318 -21.86 23.29 8.18
C ASP A 318 -21.01 22.74 7.00
N HIS A 319 -19.69 22.62 7.18
CA HIS A 319 -18.70 22.14 6.20
C HIS A 319 -17.91 20.90 6.67
N GLN A 320 -18.24 20.31 7.82
CA GLN A 320 -17.60 19.10 8.31
C GLN A 320 -18.33 17.85 7.84
N LYS A 321 -17.56 16.79 7.53
CA LYS A 321 -18.11 15.46 7.22
C LYS A 321 -18.93 14.96 8.42
N THR A 322 -20.18 14.59 8.19
CA THR A 322 -21.08 14.14 9.25
C THR A 322 -20.83 12.68 9.61
N GLU A 323 -20.15 12.44 10.73
CA GLU A 323 -19.97 11.11 11.33
C GLU A 323 -19.97 11.16 12.87
N SER A 324 -20.42 10.09 13.51
CA SER A 324 -20.50 9.95 14.97
C SER A 324 -19.15 10.11 15.67
N CYS A 325 -18.05 9.72 15.02
CA CYS A 325 -16.71 9.85 15.58
C CYS A 325 -16.39 11.31 15.90
N LEU A 326 -16.73 12.25 15.02
CA LEU A 326 -16.49 13.68 15.24
C LEU A 326 -17.41 14.31 16.28
N VAL A 327 -18.54 13.66 16.60
CA VAL A 327 -19.41 14.11 17.71
C VAL A 327 -18.69 13.99 19.05
N CYS A 328 -17.88 12.94 19.25
CA CYS A 328 -17.11 12.73 20.48
C CYS A 328 -15.64 13.14 20.37
N HIS A 329 -15.04 13.06 19.17
CA HIS A 329 -13.62 13.29 18.90
C HIS A 329 -13.34 14.51 18.02
N GLY A 330 -14.32 15.38 17.76
CA GLY A 330 -14.16 16.55 16.88
C GLY A 330 -13.12 17.58 17.33
N ALA A 331 -12.66 17.51 18.59
CA ALA A 331 -11.59 18.35 19.12
C ALA A 331 -10.17 17.77 18.90
N MET A 332 -10.04 16.60 18.26
CA MET A 332 -8.76 15.95 18.01
C MET A 332 -7.93 16.75 17.00
N LYS A 333 -6.62 16.90 17.29
CA LYS A 333 -5.65 17.64 16.46
C LYS A 333 -4.45 16.76 16.12
N GLY A 334 -3.53 17.24 15.28
CA GLY A 334 -2.22 16.60 15.04
C GLY A 334 -2.07 15.93 13.68
N LEU A 335 -3.17 15.66 12.96
CA LEU A 335 -3.12 15.22 11.57
C LEU A 335 -2.73 16.36 10.62
N SER A 336 -2.05 16.00 9.52
CA SER A 336 -1.69 16.94 8.45
C SER A 336 -2.92 17.44 7.69
N GLU A 337 -2.78 18.56 6.97
CA GLU A 337 -3.88 19.13 6.17
C GLU A 337 -4.43 18.14 5.13
N SER A 338 -3.55 17.32 4.53
CA SER A 338 -3.93 16.28 3.57
C SER A 338 -4.78 15.16 4.19
N HIS A 339 -4.76 15.02 5.51
CA HIS A 339 -5.53 14.03 6.26
C HIS A 339 -6.49 14.68 7.27
N ASN A 340 -7.03 15.86 6.94
CA ASN A 340 -7.89 16.62 7.84
C ASN A 340 -9.23 15.88 8.10
N PRO A 341 -9.52 15.47 9.36
CA PRO A 341 -10.75 14.75 9.71
C PRO A 341 -12.03 15.52 9.41
N SER A 342 -11.98 16.86 9.40
CA SER A 342 -13.14 17.68 9.04
C SER A 342 -13.62 17.44 7.62
N VAL A 343 -12.71 17.06 6.71
CA VAL A 343 -13.04 16.81 5.29
C VAL A 343 -13.22 15.31 5.04
N MET A 344 -12.30 14.48 5.53
CA MET A 344 -12.28 13.05 5.19
C MET A 344 -13.05 12.15 6.17
N GLY A 345 -13.24 12.59 7.41
CA GLY A 345 -13.74 11.78 8.53
C GLY A 345 -12.69 10.77 9.06
N CYS A 346 -12.90 10.30 10.28
CA CYS A 346 -12.10 9.29 10.95
C CYS A 346 -12.39 7.88 10.39
N VAL A 347 -13.62 7.62 9.94
CA VAL A 347 -14.05 6.29 9.44
C VAL A 347 -13.33 5.90 8.14
N ALA A 348 -12.85 6.88 7.37
CA ALA A 348 -12.05 6.60 6.18
C ALA A 348 -10.83 5.72 6.51
N CYS A 349 -10.11 6.05 7.58
CA CYS A 349 -8.94 5.34 8.05
C CYS A 349 -9.30 4.25 9.07
N HIS A 350 -10.04 4.59 10.11
CA HIS A 350 -10.25 3.70 11.25
C HIS A 350 -11.46 2.78 11.11
N LYS A 351 -12.32 2.94 10.08
CA LYS A 351 -13.60 2.20 9.99
C LYS A 351 -14.46 2.44 11.24
N GLY A 352 -15.33 1.50 11.59
CA GLY A 352 -16.38 1.71 12.58
C GLY A 352 -17.74 2.03 11.96
N ASP A 353 -18.69 2.41 12.81
CA ASP A 353 -20.05 2.78 12.42
C ASP A 353 -20.26 4.30 12.60
N PRO A 354 -20.26 5.09 11.51
CA PRO A 354 -20.37 6.54 11.58
C PRO A 354 -21.77 7.03 11.94
N PHE A 355 -22.77 6.16 12.08
CA PHE A 355 -24.18 6.55 12.19
C PHE A 355 -24.79 6.23 13.56
N THR A 356 -23.96 6.01 14.58
CA THR A 356 -24.42 5.76 15.95
C THR A 356 -23.50 6.41 16.98
N ASN A 357 -24.08 7.05 17.98
CA ASN A 357 -23.35 7.68 19.09
C ASN A 357 -23.06 6.70 20.24
N ARG A 358 -23.47 5.43 20.11
CA ARG A 358 -23.19 4.42 21.13
C ARG A 358 -21.77 3.90 20.98
N LYS A 359 -20.94 4.15 22.00
CA LYS A 359 -19.53 3.75 22.05
C LYS A 359 -19.26 2.34 21.51
N THR A 360 -20.01 1.33 21.95
CA THR A 360 -19.76 -0.07 21.55
C THR A 360 -20.09 -0.36 20.09
N LEU A 361 -21.08 0.34 19.52
CA LEU A 361 -21.47 0.17 18.13
C LEU A 361 -20.63 1.05 17.20
N ALA A 362 -20.34 2.29 17.59
CA ALA A 362 -19.50 3.22 16.85
C ALA A 362 -18.10 2.63 16.59
N HIS A 363 -17.50 2.02 17.61
CA HIS A 363 -16.19 1.37 17.51
C HIS A 363 -16.22 -0.07 17.00
N ARG A 364 -17.39 -0.60 16.62
CA ARG A 364 -17.50 -1.98 16.14
C ARG A 364 -16.76 -2.14 14.82
N ASN A 365 -15.91 -3.17 14.72
CA ASN A 365 -15.05 -3.41 13.55
C ASN A 365 -14.09 -2.25 13.21
N MET A 366 -13.78 -1.40 14.19
CA MET A 366 -12.78 -0.35 14.02
C MET A 366 -11.38 -0.97 13.86
N ILE A 367 -10.61 -0.44 12.92
CA ILE A 367 -9.21 -0.73 12.69
C ILE A 367 -8.38 0.22 13.57
N LEU A 368 -7.67 -0.36 14.53
CA LEU A 368 -6.82 0.43 15.44
C LEU A 368 -5.57 0.99 14.75
N ILE A 369 -5.00 0.24 13.81
CA ILE A 369 -3.75 0.59 13.12
C ILE A 369 -3.99 0.50 11.60
N PRO A 370 -4.52 1.57 10.99
CA PRO A 370 -4.74 1.62 9.54
C PRO A 370 -3.41 1.80 8.80
N GLY A 371 -3.26 1.22 7.61
CA GLY A 371 -2.06 1.37 6.76
C GLY A 371 -1.12 0.16 6.72
N ASN A 372 -1.36 -0.85 7.57
CA ASN A 372 -0.73 -2.17 7.42
C ASN A 372 -1.19 -2.81 6.11
N PHE A 373 -0.36 -3.63 5.47
CA PHE A 373 -0.75 -4.25 4.19
C PHE A 373 -1.97 -5.19 4.31
N SER A 374 -2.21 -5.80 5.47
CA SER A 374 -3.44 -6.55 5.73
C SER A 374 -4.73 -5.73 5.59
N ASN A 375 -4.65 -4.41 5.79
CA ASN A 375 -5.80 -3.52 5.82
C ASN A 375 -5.67 -2.27 4.92
N VAL A 376 -4.55 -2.11 4.22
CA VAL A 376 -4.27 -0.90 3.44
C VAL A 376 -5.29 -0.70 2.33
N LYS A 377 -5.74 -1.77 1.67
CA LYS A 377 -6.79 -1.69 0.62
C LYS A 377 -8.13 -1.17 1.14
N GLN A 378 -8.39 -1.37 2.43
CA GLN A 378 -9.58 -0.84 3.08
C GLN A 378 -9.38 0.60 3.55
N THR A 379 -8.15 1.06 3.75
CA THR A 379 -7.83 2.34 4.42
C THR A 379 -7.14 3.31 3.45
N CYS A 380 -5.81 3.39 3.45
CA CYS A 380 -5.04 4.32 2.62
C CYS A 380 -5.13 4.01 1.12
N GLY A 381 -5.39 2.76 0.75
CA GLY A 381 -5.42 2.26 -0.64
C GLY A 381 -6.79 2.28 -1.30
N THR A 382 -7.75 3.02 -0.75
CA THR A 382 -9.07 3.18 -1.36
C THR A 382 -8.99 4.05 -2.62
N GLN A 383 -10.01 3.98 -3.51
CA GLN A 383 -10.03 4.72 -4.79
C GLN A 383 -9.95 6.24 -4.61
N ASN A 384 -10.47 6.74 -3.49
CA ASN A 384 -10.42 8.17 -3.14
C ASN A 384 -9.10 8.60 -2.46
N CYS A 385 -8.18 7.66 -2.23
CA CYS A 385 -6.90 7.89 -1.56
C CYS A 385 -5.72 7.44 -2.47
N HIS A 386 -4.86 6.55 -1.99
CA HIS A 386 -3.59 6.14 -2.63
C HIS A 386 -3.69 4.76 -3.32
N ALA A 387 -4.75 4.51 -4.10
CA ALA A 387 -4.99 3.20 -4.73
C ALA A 387 -3.76 2.66 -5.50
N ASP A 388 -3.20 3.45 -6.42
CA ASP A 388 -2.10 3.03 -7.30
C ASP A 388 -0.78 2.77 -6.53
N ILE A 389 -0.57 3.45 -5.39
CA ILE A 389 0.65 3.32 -4.59
C ILE A 389 0.68 1.96 -3.87
N THR A 390 -0.47 1.47 -3.45
CA THR A 390 -0.52 0.21 -2.67
C THR A 390 -0.01 -0.99 -3.47
N ASP A 391 -0.41 -1.11 -4.73
CA ASP A 391 -0.01 -2.23 -5.58
C ASP A 391 1.48 -2.19 -5.98
N ARG A 392 2.05 -1.00 -6.21
CA ARG A 392 3.50 -0.87 -6.48
C ARG A 392 4.36 -1.12 -5.23
N THR A 393 3.90 -0.67 -4.06
CA THR A 393 4.62 -0.87 -2.79
C THR A 393 4.82 -2.35 -2.48
N GLN A 394 3.80 -3.18 -2.75
CA GLN A 394 3.89 -4.63 -2.55
C GLN A 394 4.90 -5.32 -3.48
N LYS A 395 5.27 -4.71 -4.61
CA LYS A 395 6.29 -5.23 -5.54
C LYS A 395 7.70 -4.74 -5.23
N SER A 396 7.85 -3.72 -4.38
CA SER A 396 9.15 -3.13 -4.03
C SER A 396 10.05 -4.09 -3.25
N LEU A 397 11.37 -3.90 -3.37
CA LEU A 397 12.36 -4.69 -2.62
C LEU A 397 12.26 -4.51 -1.10
N MET A 398 11.74 -3.36 -0.64
CA MET A 398 11.45 -3.12 0.79
C MET A 398 10.34 -4.03 1.32
N THR A 399 9.48 -4.55 0.43
CA THR A 399 8.45 -5.52 0.79
C THR A 399 8.87 -6.95 0.51
N THR A 400 9.45 -7.22 -0.66
CA THR A 400 9.69 -8.59 -1.13
C THR A 400 10.96 -9.21 -0.56
N GLN A 401 11.99 -8.41 -0.27
CA GLN A 401 13.37 -8.85 0.03
C GLN A 401 13.98 -9.76 -1.05
N SER A 402 13.49 -9.71 -2.29
CA SER A 402 13.81 -10.69 -3.35
C SER A 402 15.32 -10.93 -3.52
N GLY A 403 16.14 -9.89 -3.62
CA GLY A 403 17.58 -10.04 -3.81
C GLY A 403 18.32 -10.65 -2.62
N ILE A 404 17.87 -10.42 -1.38
CA ILE A 404 18.44 -11.06 -0.18
C ILE A 404 18.13 -12.55 -0.23
N ILE A 405 16.88 -12.90 -0.52
CA ILE A 405 16.41 -14.30 -0.57
C ILE A 405 17.12 -15.06 -1.69
N ALA A 406 17.26 -14.47 -2.88
CA ALA A 406 17.93 -15.11 -4.01
C ALA A 406 19.39 -15.44 -3.72
N VAL A 407 20.13 -14.49 -3.12
CA VAL A 407 21.55 -14.72 -2.77
C VAL A 407 21.68 -15.78 -1.67
N ASP A 408 20.81 -15.75 -0.66
CA ASP A 408 20.81 -16.73 0.42
C ASP A 408 20.51 -18.15 -0.10
N GLN A 409 19.39 -18.33 -0.81
CA GLN A 409 19.04 -19.63 -1.38
C GLN A 409 20.10 -20.15 -2.36
N PHE A 410 20.80 -19.27 -3.09
CA PHE A 410 21.91 -19.66 -3.95
C PHE A 410 23.08 -20.24 -3.14
N VAL A 411 23.46 -19.57 -2.05
CA VAL A 411 24.55 -20.02 -1.17
C VAL A 411 24.21 -21.32 -0.44
N PHE A 412 22.93 -21.55 -0.12
CA PHE A 412 22.44 -22.82 0.44
C PHE A 412 22.24 -23.92 -0.63
N GLY A 413 22.43 -23.62 -1.91
CA GLY A 413 22.24 -24.57 -3.01
C GLY A 413 20.77 -24.93 -3.30
N GLU A 414 19.83 -24.08 -2.88
CA GLU A 414 18.39 -24.23 -3.07
C GLU A 414 17.87 -23.53 -4.34
N THR A 415 18.64 -22.58 -4.89
CA THR A 415 18.48 -22.10 -6.28
C THR A 415 19.82 -22.12 -7.03
N ALA A 416 19.74 -22.22 -8.36
CA ALA A 416 20.89 -22.11 -9.26
C ALA A 416 21.22 -20.67 -9.69
N SER A 417 20.34 -19.69 -9.40
CA SER A 417 20.42 -18.35 -9.97
C SER A 417 20.34 -17.26 -8.90
N LEU A 418 21.31 -16.34 -8.94
CA LEU A 418 21.34 -15.13 -8.11
C LEU A 418 20.28 -14.08 -8.50
N ASN A 419 19.55 -14.33 -9.60
CA ASN A 419 18.62 -13.37 -10.20
C ASN A 419 17.15 -13.85 -10.15
N ASP A 420 16.88 -14.95 -9.45
CA ASP A 420 15.52 -15.44 -9.26
C ASP A 420 14.69 -14.48 -8.39
N SER A 421 13.38 -14.48 -8.62
CA SER A 421 12.46 -13.57 -7.92
C SER A 421 11.69 -14.31 -6.83
N PHE A 422 11.76 -13.76 -5.62
CA PHE A 422 11.13 -14.32 -4.43
C PHE A 422 10.31 -13.26 -3.69
N HIS A 423 9.54 -13.73 -2.71
CA HIS A 423 8.79 -12.87 -1.81
C HIS A 423 8.93 -13.41 -0.39
N VAL A 424 9.32 -12.56 0.56
CA VAL A 424 9.59 -12.95 1.96
C VAL A 424 8.41 -13.66 2.63
N GLN A 425 7.16 -13.29 2.31
CA GLN A 425 5.98 -13.98 2.85
C GLN A 425 5.83 -15.44 2.38
N ASN A 426 6.54 -15.83 1.32
CA ASN A 426 6.48 -17.18 0.75
C ASN A 426 7.60 -18.09 1.25
N LEU A 427 8.46 -17.62 2.17
CA LEU A 427 9.50 -18.46 2.77
C LEU A 427 8.86 -19.71 3.39
N GLY A 428 9.42 -20.88 3.14
CA GLY A 428 9.05 -22.14 3.76
C GLY A 428 9.89 -22.41 5.02
N HIS A 429 10.35 -23.65 5.18
CA HIS A 429 11.20 -24.10 6.29
C HIS A 429 12.39 -24.93 5.78
N SER A 430 12.88 -24.63 4.58
CA SER A 430 14.16 -25.17 4.10
C SER A 430 15.34 -24.65 4.94
N ALA A 431 16.57 -25.07 4.63
CA ALA A 431 17.73 -24.60 5.38
C ALA A 431 17.92 -23.09 5.19
N ALA A 432 17.83 -22.62 3.94
CA ALA A 432 17.91 -21.21 3.56
C ALA A 432 16.73 -20.41 4.14
N ASP A 433 15.50 -20.89 3.96
CA ASP A 433 14.31 -20.18 4.44
C ASP A 433 14.31 -20.06 5.97
N THR A 434 14.76 -21.10 6.68
CA THR A 434 14.90 -21.06 8.15
C THR A 434 16.01 -20.09 8.57
N HIS A 435 17.13 -20.05 7.84
CA HIS A 435 18.21 -19.10 8.07
C HIS A 435 17.72 -17.65 7.94
N LEU A 436 17.02 -17.35 6.85
CA LEU A 436 16.38 -16.05 6.65
C LEU A 436 15.37 -15.72 7.74
N ARG A 437 14.50 -16.68 8.12
CA ARG A 437 13.53 -16.51 9.21
C ARG A 437 14.20 -16.24 10.55
N ASN A 438 15.36 -16.83 10.85
CA ASN A 438 16.06 -16.60 12.11
C ASN A 438 16.82 -15.28 12.15
N LEU A 439 17.39 -14.83 11.03
CA LEU A 439 18.38 -13.73 11.03
C LEU A 439 17.96 -12.48 10.25
N CYS A 440 17.14 -12.60 9.20
CA CYS A 440 16.95 -11.55 8.19
C CYS A 440 15.49 -11.13 7.93
N ALA A 441 14.50 -12.00 8.14
CA ALA A 441 13.12 -11.81 7.69
C ALA A 441 12.30 -10.77 8.49
N GLY A 442 12.92 -9.98 9.37
CA GLY A 442 12.23 -8.99 10.21
C GLY A 442 12.21 -7.56 9.64
N CYS A 443 12.90 -7.30 8.53
CA CYS A 443 13.11 -5.93 8.01
C CYS A 443 12.16 -5.50 6.88
N HIS A 444 11.14 -6.29 6.52
CA HIS A 444 10.26 -5.95 5.40
C HIS A 444 9.04 -5.14 5.83
N LEU A 445 8.54 -4.30 4.92
CA LEU A 445 7.37 -3.44 5.16
C LEU A 445 6.09 -4.23 5.47
N GLY A 446 6.00 -5.47 4.96
CA GLY A 446 4.85 -6.35 5.20
C GLY A 446 4.75 -6.96 6.60
N MET A 447 5.68 -6.70 7.52
CA MET A 447 5.49 -7.06 8.93
C MET A 447 4.33 -6.26 9.51
N GLU A 448 3.41 -6.93 10.19
CA GLU A 448 2.21 -6.27 10.73
C GLU A 448 2.53 -5.52 12.02
N LYS A 449 2.17 -4.24 12.07
CA LYS A 449 2.19 -3.48 13.32
C LYS A 449 0.94 -3.82 14.12
N THR A 450 1.11 -4.40 15.31
CA THR A 450 -0.02 -4.89 16.14
C THR A 450 -0.30 -4.02 17.36
N HIS A 451 0.59 -3.10 17.71
CA HIS A 451 0.46 -2.23 18.88
C HIS A 451 0.48 -0.74 18.47
N THR A 452 -0.33 0.08 19.15
CA THR A 452 -0.33 1.54 18.96
C THR A 452 0.81 2.18 19.73
N GLY A 453 1.26 3.34 19.25
CA GLY A 453 2.34 4.11 19.88
C GLY A 453 3.64 4.10 19.09
N ASN A 454 4.62 4.81 19.63
CA ASN A 454 5.98 4.77 19.12
C ASN A 454 6.49 3.32 19.15
N ALA A 455 6.75 2.78 17.97
CA ALA A 455 7.51 1.56 17.83
C ALA A 455 8.84 1.75 18.59
N PRO A 456 9.20 0.88 19.54
CA PRO A 456 10.59 0.74 19.93
C PRO A 456 11.44 0.62 18.67
N TRP A 457 12.68 1.08 18.70
CA TRP A 457 13.54 1.15 17.51
C TRP A 457 13.67 -0.19 16.72
N LEU A 458 13.34 -1.32 17.36
CA LEU A 458 13.32 -2.66 16.78
C LEU A 458 11.96 -3.12 16.21
N GLU A 459 10.86 -2.42 16.47
CA GLU A 459 9.55 -2.76 15.91
C GLU A 459 9.46 -2.20 14.47
N ARG A 460 9.71 -3.08 13.51
CA ARG A 460 9.80 -2.80 12.07
C ARG A 460 8.49 -3.12 11.35
N GLY A 461 8.32 -2.57 10.15
CA GLY A 461 7.14 -2.80 9.31
C GLY A 461 5.97 -1.87 9.63
N GLY A 462 4.75 -2.33 9.32
CA GLY A 462 3.51 -1.56 9.41
C GLY A 462 3.03 -0.99 8.08
N GLY A 463 3.51 -1.54 6.96
CA GLY A 463 3.17 -1.07 5.61
C GLY A 463 3.51 0.42 5.44
N CYS A 464 2.49 1.24 5.17
CA CYS A 464 2.66 2.68 4.99
C CYS A 464 3.13 3.39 6.27
N ASN A 465 2.75 2.85 7.44
CA ASN A 465 3.07 3.45 8.73
C ASN A 465 4.56 3.38 9.09
N ALA A 466 5.30 2.45 8.47
CA ALA A 466 6.73 2.29 8.71
C ALA A 466 7.51 3.60 8.48
N CYS A 467 7.05 4.41 7.51
CA CYS A 467 7.67 5.67 7.14
C CYS A 467 6.81 6.88 7.51
N HIS A 468 5.49 6.82 7.29
CA HIS A 468 4.63 8.01 7.35
C HIS A 468 4.05 8.32 8.72
N LEU A 469 4.02 7.35 9.65
CA LEU A 469 3.41 7.56 10.97
C LEU A 469 4.43 8.20 11.92
N HIS A 470 4.10 9.35 12.48
CA HIS A 470 4.95 10.02 13.46
C HIS A 470 4.20 10.42 14.73
N TYR A 471 4.67 9.90 15.86
CA TYR A 471 4.21 10.31 17.18
C TYR A 471 5.13 11.39 17.72
N THR A 472 4.62 12.61 17.79
CA THR A 472 5.25 13.67 18.58
C THR A 472 5.23 13.32 20.07
N ASN A 473 5.93 14.11 20.88
CA ASN A 473 5.91 13.92 22.33
C ASN A 473 4.48 14.08 22.90
N GLU A 474 3.71 15.02 22.37
CA GLU A 474 2.32 15.29 22.74
C GLU A 474 1.42 14.12 22.31
N ALA A 475 1.54 13.64 21.07
CA ALA A 475 0.80 12.47 20.61
C ALA A 475 1.11 11.22 21.43
N THR A 476 2.37 11.05 21.84
CA THR A 476 2.80 9.95 22.73
C THR A 476 2.17 10.08 24.11
N ALA A 477 2.12 11.28 24.69
CA ALA A 477 1.47 11.52 25.97
C ALA A 477 -0.03 11.26 25.91
N SER A 478 -0.72 11.78 24.89
CA SER A 478 -2.13 11.51 24.59
C SER A 478 -2.42 10.00 24.49
N MET A 479 -1.61 9.28 23.73
CA MET A 479 -1.73 7.83 23.58
C MET A 479 -1.60 7.10 24.93
N LYS A 480 -0.61 7.46 25.76
CA LYS A 480 -0.44 6.86 27.10
C LYS A 480 -1.62 7.14 28.02
N HIS A 481 -2.17 8.36 28.00
CA HIS A 481 -3.35 8.73 28.79
C HIS A 481 -4.60 7.94 28.35
N MET A 482 -4.80 7.81 27.04
CA MET A 482 -5.91 7.00 26.50
C MET A 482 -5.78 5.52 26.88
N GLN A 483 -4.56 4.97 26.88
CA GLN A 483 -4.30 3.60 27.31
C GLN A 483 -4.52 3.36 28.81
N SER A 484 -4.28 4.37 29.67
CA SER A 484 -4.51 4.27 31.12
C SER A 484 -5.98 4.47 31.53
N GLY A 485 -6.87 4.80 30.59
CA GLY A 485 -8.31 4.97 30.85
C GLY A 485 -8.68 6.27 31.58
N THR A 486 -7.72 7.15 31.84
CA THR A 486 -7.91 8.50 32.38
C THR A 486 -8.28 9.44 31.23
N LEU A 487 -9.54 9.36 30.78
CA LEU A 487 -10.09 10.31 29.81
C LEU A 487 -10.18 11.70 30.44
N VAL A 488 -9.25 12.59 30.09
CA VAL A 488 -9.41 14.02 30.33
C VAL A 488 -10.13 14.58 29.12
N ALA A 489 -11.23 15.29 29.33
CA ALA A 489 -12.12 15.80 28.28
C ALA A 489 -11.51 16.97 27.45
N GLN A 490 -10.20 16.97 27.18
CA GLN A 490 -9.52 18.07 26.47
C GLN A 490 -8.44 17.60 25.48
N GLN A 491 -8.51 18.18 24.27
CA GLN A 491 -7.54 18.22 23.16
C GLN A 491 -6.52 17.07 23.09
N GLU A 492 -7.01 15.85 22.81
CA GLU A 492 -6.12 14.74 22.46
C GLU A 492 -5.41 14.99 21.13
N ILE A 493 -4.13 14.64 21.08
CA ILE A 493 -3.28 14.78 19.90
C ILE A 493 -3.14 13.42 19.21
N HIS A 494 -3.61 13.35 17.98
CA HIS A 494 -3.41 12.24 17.07
C HIS A 494 -1.96 12.26 16.53
N PRO A 495 -1.30 11.11 16.34
CA PRO A 495 -0.04 11.06 15.61
C PRO A 495 -0.20 11.58 14.17
N THR A 496 0.80 12.29 13.64
CA THR A 496 0.72 12.79 12.26
C THR A 496 0.97 11.65 11.26
N ILE A 497 0.32 11.77 10.10
CA ILE A 497 0.59 10.99 8.90
C ILE A 497 0.91 11.99 7.79
N ASP A 498 2.16 12.04 7.37
CA ASP A 498 2.62 13.03 6.39
C ASP A 498 3.90 12.61 5.65
N LEU A 499 4.47 13.55 4.89
CA LEU A 499 5.67 13.34 4.07
C LEU A 499 6.98 13.75 4.80
N GLN A 500 6.93 14.06 6.11
CA GLN A 500 8.09 14.43 6.94
C GLN A 500 8.77 13.17 7.50
N VAL A 501 9.40 12.41 6.60
CA VAL A 501 10.06 11.14 6.95
C VAL A 501 11.53 11.38 7.33
N SER A 502 11.82 11.32 8.62
CA SER A 502 13.17 11.48 9.17
C SER A 502 14.03 10.21 9.09
N ASN A 503 15.36 10.36 9.24
CA ASN A 503 16.33 9.26 9.10
C ASN A 503 16.15 8.13 10.12
N ASP A 504 15.58 8.40 11.29
CA ASP A 504 15.28 7.38 12.31
C ASP A 504 14.36 6.28 11.77
N ARG A 505 13.41 6.64 10.88
CA ARG A 505 12.53 5.69 10.18
C ARG A 505 13.32 4.74 9.31
N CYS A 506 14.29 5.26 8.55
CA CYS A 506 15.20 4.45 7.75
C CYS A 506 16.10 3.58 8.64
N MET A 507 16.60 4.15 9.74
CA MET A 507 17.54 3.49 10.65
C MET A 507 16.95 2.27 11.38
N SER A 508 15.65 2.25 11.63
CA SER A 508 14.97 1.08 12.22
C SER A 508 15.23 -0.22 11.41
N CYS A 509 15.32 -0.12 10.08
CA CYS A 509 15.51 -1.25 9.17
C CYS A 509 16.93 -1.29 8.56
N HIS A 510 17.52 -0.14 8.23
CA HIS A 510 18.82 -0.02 7.54
C HIS A 510 20.03 0.10 8.46
N SER A 511 19.86 -0.09 9.78
CA SER A 511 20.96 -0.19 10.74
C SER A 511 21.63 -1.56 10.81
N ARG A 512 21.11 -2.56 10.09
CA ARG A 512 21.66 -3.92 9.99
C ARG A 512 21.94 -4.28 8.52
N SER A 513 22.60 -5.41 8.28
CA SER A 513 23.02 -5.87 6.95
C SER A 513 24.01 -4.90 6.28
N GLY A 514 23.58 -4.03 5.37
CA GLY A 514 24.47 -3.04 4.74
C GLY A 514 24.86 -1.87 5.64
N ARG A 515 24.22 -1.73 6.82
CA ARG A 515 24.40 -0.61 7.77
C ARG A 515 24.30 0.79 7.14
N ILE A 516 23.51 0.91 6.07
CA ILE A 516 23.43 2.11 5.20
C ILE A 516 23.17 3.39 6.02
N SER A 517 22.19 3.36 6.93
CA SER A 517 21.86 4.54 7.74
C SER A 517 22.95 4.89 8.74
N LEU A 518 23.65 3.88 9.27
CA LEU A 518 24.75 4.09 10.22
C LEU A 518 25.95 4.68 9.49
N ASN A 519 26.31 4.14 8.32
CA ASN A 519 27.39 4.66 7.50
C ASN A 519 27.16 6.12 7.08
N TYR A 520 25.94 6.45 6.67
CA TYR A 520 25.56 7.83 6.30
C TYR A 520 25.80 8.83 7.43
N GLU A 521 25.48 8.43 8.67
CA GLU A 521 25.74 9.21 9.88
C GLU A 521 27.19 9.06 10.41
N GLY A 522 28.01 8.21 9.81
CA GLY A 522 29.42 8.01 10.15
C GLY A 522 29.73 6.97 11.21
N TRP A 523 28.82 6.05 11.52
CA TRP A 523 28.96 5.05 12.58
C TRP A 523 29.23 3.65 12.02
N ASN A 524 30.28 3.00 12.50
CA ASN A 524 30.61 1.60 12.22
C ASN A 524 30.30 0.70 13.42
N GLU A 525 29.85 -0.52 13.15
CA GLU A 525 29.59 -1.55 14.16
C GLU A 525 30.88 -2.29 14.54
N THR A 526 31.21 -2.37 15.83
CA THR A 526 32.48 -2.96 16.31
C THR A 526 32.39 -4.47 16.58
N GLY A 527 31.20 -5.05 16.48
CA GLY A 527 30.94 -6.47 16.78
C GLY A 527 30.37 -6.72 18.17
N GLU A 528 29.86 -7.94 18.38
CA GLU A 528 29.16 -8.35 19.61
C GLU A 528 30.14 -8.50 20.78
N GLY A 529 29.77 -7.99 21.96
CA GLY A 529 30.63 -8.03 23.16
C GLY A 529 31.83 -7.07 23.15
N ALA A 530 31.96 -6.21 22.14
CA ALA A 530 33.02 -5.21 22.07
C ALA A 530 32.91 -4.21 23.24
N LYS A 531 34.05 -3.91 23.89
CA LYS A 531 34.12 -2.87 24.93
C LYS A 531 34.16 -1.50 24.26
N ILE A 532 33.53 -0.51 24.89
CA ILE A 532 33.63 0.89 24.46
C ILE A 532 35.09 1.31 24.48
N ASN A 533 35.57 1.84 23.36
CA ASN A 533 36.88 2.45 23.26
C ASN A 533 36.79 3.93 23.68
N PRO A 534 37.38 4.34 24.82
CA PRO A 534 37.31 5.73 25.27
C PRO A 534 38.10 6.70 24.38
N ALA A 535 38.96 6.22 23.48
CA ALA A 535 39.74 7.05 22.56
C ALA A 535 38.96 7.49 21.31
N VAL A 536 37.79 6.89 21.05
CA VAL A 536 36.98 7.15 19.85
C VAL A 536 35.55 7.47 20.29
N GLN A 537 34.91 8.42 19.59
CA GLN A 537 33.50 8.70 19.84
C GLN A 537 32.67 7.43 19.60
N SER A 538 31.98 6.96 20.64
CA SER A 538 31.26 5.69 20.63
C SER A 538 29.80 5.88 21.09
N LYS A 539 28.88 5.04 20.59
CA LYS A 539 27.47 5.00 21.03
C LYS A 539 26.95 3.57 21.11
N ILE A 540 25.96 3.32 21.98
CA ILE A 540 25.30 2.01 22.11
C ILE A 540 23.87 2.12 21.57
N LEU A 541 23.48 1.18 20.72
CA LEU A 541 22.13 1.08 20.20
C LEU A 541 21.18 0.40 21.22
N PRO A 542 19.85 0.56 21.09
CA PRO A 542 18.90 -0.10 21.99
C PRO A 542 19.01 -1.63 22.04
N ASP A 543 19.54 -2.25 20.97
CA ASP A 543 19.83 -3.68 20.86
C ASP A 543 21.23 -4.07 21.38
N GLN A 544 21.88 -3.20 22.17
CA GLN A 544 23.19 -3.38 22.80
C GLN A 544 24.40 -3.43 21.86
N ARG A 545 24.22 -3.22 20.55
CA ARG A 545 25.35 -3.10 19.64
C ARG A 545 26.16 -1.84 19.91
N VAL A 546 27.48 -1.98 19.95
CA VAL A 546 28.43 -0.89 20.12
C VAL A 546 28.86 -0.36 18.75
N LEU A 547 28.84 0.97 18.63
CA LEU A 547 29.22 1.69 17.43
C LEU A 547 30.37 2.65 17.71
N GLU A 548 31.29 2.77 16.76
CA GLU A 548 32.39 3.73 16.75
C GLU A 548 32.23 4.69 15.57
N PHE A 549 32.53 5.98 15.81
CA PHE A 549 32.50 6.99 14.75
C PHE A 549 33.75 6.88 13.87
N VAL A 550 33.54 6.92 12.55
CA VAL A 550 34.60 6.90 11.53
C VAL A 550 34.60 8.23 10.79
N GLN A 551 33.65 8.41 9.88
CA GLN A 551 33.46 9.63 9.11
C GLN A 551 32.08 9.60 8.45
N SER A 552 31.28 10.64 8.63
CA SER A 552 29.95 10.76 8.03
C SER A 552 29.97 11.24 6.59
N ASP A 553 28.91 10.97 5.83
CA ASP A 553 28.75 11.43 4.46
C ASP A 553 28.69 12.97 4.37
N VAL A 554 29.29 13.56 3.34
CA VAL A 554 29.30 15.01 3.12
C VAL A 554 27.89 15.58 2.93
N HIS A 555 26.94 14.82 2.40
CA HIS A 555 25.54 15.24 2.27
C HIS A 555 24.84 15.26 3.63
N HIS A 556 25.13 14.28 4.49
CA HIS A 556 24.65 14.27 5.87
C HIS A 556 25.20 15.48 6.64
N GLN A 557 26.49 15.77 6.52
CA GLN A 557 27.13 16.94 7.14
C GLN A 557 26.50 18.27 6.68
N ARG A 558 25.92 18.32 5.48
CA ARG A 558 25.22 19.50 4.94
C ARG A 558 23.79 19.63 5.47
N GLY A 559 23.25 18.58 6.09
CA GLY A 559 21.90 18.53 6.65
C GLY A 559 20.88 17.71 5.85
N MET A 560 21.31 17.00 4.80
CA MET A 560 20.41 16.19 3.97
C MET A 560 20.02 14.88 4.66
N ALA A 561 18.75 14.51 4.53
CA ALA A 561 18.17 13.23 4.95
C ALA A 561 18.17 12.20 3.81
N CYS A 562 17.94 10.92 4.13
CA CYS A 562 17.88 9.83 3.15
C CYS A 562 16.85 10.12 2.05
N ILE A 563 15.70 10.68 2.43
CA ILE A 563 14.63 11.03 1.49
C ILE A 563 15.00 12.17 0.53
N ASP A 564 16.07 12.93 0.77
CA ASP A 564 16.49 13.97 -0.18
C ASP A 564 17.09 13.39 -1.45
N CYS A 565 17.68 12.19 -1.35
CA CYS A 565 18.22 11.43 -2.47
C CYS A 565 17.27 10.33 -2.95
N HIS A 566 16.47 9.73 -2.05
CA HIS A 566 15.53 8.67 -2.42
C HIS A 566 14.10 9.19 -2.65
N THR A 567 13.53 8.85 -3.80
CA THR A 567 12.17 9.22 -4.19
C THR A 567 11.13 8.18 -3.76
N SER A 568 9.84 8.51 -3.90
CA SER A 568 8.76 7.54 -3.66
C SER A 568 8.82 6.35 -4.61
N TYR A 569 9.38 6.50 -5.81
CA TYR A 569 9.54 5.40 -6.76
C TYR A 569 10.72 4.48 -6.40
N ASP A 570 11.76 5.00 -5.75
CA ASP A 570 12.85 4.17 -5.24
C ASP A 570 12.41 3.36 -4.01
N LEU A 571 11.67 4.00 -3.09
CA LEU A 571 11.31 3.42 -1.79
C LEU A 571 10.02 2.59 -1.84
N MET A 572 8.97 3.11 -2.45
CA MET A 572 7.67 2.45 -2.60
C MET A 572 7.57 1.67 -3.92
N GLY A 573 8.62 1.65 -4.73
CA GLY A 573 8.69 0.90 -6.00
C GLY A 573 8.03 1.61 -7.18
N ASP A 574 8.48 1.28 -8.38
CA ASP A 574 7.98 1.81 -9.67
C ASP A 574 6.92 0.91 -10.33
N GLY A 575 6.46 -0.12 -9.60
CA GLY A 575 5.52 -1.12 -10.11
C GLY A 575 6.19 -2.29 -10.85
N ILE A 576 7.51 -2.22 -11.07
CA ILE A 576 8.34 -3.28 -11.63
C ILE A 576 8.96 -4.09 -10.48
N ARG A 577 9.05 -5.41 -10.66
CA ARG A 577 9.79 -6.25 -9.73
C ARG A 577 11.27 -6.20 -10.09
N HIS A 578 12.06 -5.61 -9.20
CA HIS A 578 13.50 -5.59 -9.28
C HIS A 578 14.09 -6.75 -8.48
N THR A 579 15.17 -7.35 -8.96
CA THR A 579 15.88 -8.40 -8.21
C THR A 579 16.89 -7.78 -7.25
N HIS A 580 17.64 -6.77 -7.68
CA HIS A 580 18.67 -6.13 -6.86
C HIS A 580 18.41 -4.63 -6.65
N LYS A 581 18.94 -4.08 -5.55
CA LYS A 581 18.64 -2.70 -5.12
C LYS A 581 19.13 -1.64 -6.11
N GLU A 582 20.27 -1.88 -6.74
CA GLU A 582 20.86 -1.02 -7.77
C GLU A 582 20.00 -0.92 -9.04
N ASP A 583 19.12 -1.89 -9.28
CA ASP A 583 18.17 -1.86 -10.38
C ASP A 583 16.96 -0.97 -10.04
N ALA A 584 16.54 -0.98 -8.77
CA ALA A 584 15.40 -0.20 -8.28
C ALA A 584 15.72 1.30 -8.11
N VAL A 585 16.94 1.65 -7.69
CA VAL A 585 17.32 3.05 -7.42
C VAL A 585 17.56 3.81 -8.73
N SER A 586 16.86 4.94 -8.88
CA SER A 586 16.91 5.81 -10.05
C SER A 586 17.99 6.90 -9.96
N VAL A 587 18.17 7.47 -8.77
CA VAL A 587 19.03 8.64 -8.54
C VAL A 587 20.51 8.28 -8.61
N GLN A 588 21.27 9.10 -9.33
CA GLN A 588 22.71 8.98 -9.53
C GLN A 588 23.43 10.27 -9.22
N CYS A 589 24.72 10.20 -8.88
CA CYS A 589 25.53 11.39 -8.57
C CYS A 589 25.46 12.43 -9.71
N ILE A 590 25.47 11.99 -10.97
CA ILE A 590 25.48 12.85 -12.15
C ILE A 590 24.17 13.62 -12.38
N ASP A 591 23.08 13.21 -11.74
CA ASP A 591 21.80 13.93 -11.84
C ASP A 591 21.90 15.31 -11.18
N CYS A 592 22.59 15.38 -10.04
CA CYS A 592 22.81 16.61 -9.28
C CYS A 592 24.20 17.22 -9.56
N HIS A 593 25.24 16.40 -9.64
CA HIS A 593 26.62 16.80 -9.91
C HIS A 593 26.94 16.68 -11.40
N THR A 594 26.37 17.58 -12.19
CA THR A 594 26.36 17.46 -13.64
C THR A 594 27.74 17.60 -14.27
N THR A 595 27.98 16.83 -15.34
CA THR A 595 29.17 16.87 -16.19
C THR A 595 28.90 17.55 -17.54
N GLY A 596 27.70 18.11 -17.73
CA GLY A 596 27.22 18.66 -18.99
C GLY A 596 25.83 19.30 -18.86
N LYS A 597 25.01 19.24 -19.91
CA LYS A 597 23.67 19.85 -19.93
C LYS A 597 22.72 19.14 -18.94
N ILE A 598 22.03 19.92 -18.11
CA ILE A 598 21.06 19.39 -17.14
C ILE A 598 19.79 18.95 -17.87
N ARG A 599 19.33 17.72 -17.59
CA ARG A 599 17.99 17.27 -17.98
C ARG A 599 16.99 17.82 -16.98
N SER A 600 16.06 18.66 -17.43
CA SER A 600 15.06 19.25 -16.56
C SER A 600 13.72 19.43 -17.26
N ILE A 601 12.67 19.50 -16.45
CA ILE A 601 11.29 19.69 -16.88
C ILE A 601 10.58 20.69 -15.98
N GLU A 602 9.65 21.47 -16.52
CA GLU A 602 8.82 22.38 -15.73
C GLU A 602 7.80 21.59 -14.90
N VAL A 603 7.53 22.06 -13.68
CA VAL A 603 6.55 21.42 -12.77
C VAL A 603 5.16 21.29 -13.42
N SER A 604 4.75 22.27 -14.23
CA SER A 604 3.49 22.24 -14.99
C SER A 604 3.41 21.17 -16.08
N LEU A 605 4.56 20.64 -16.51
CA LEU A 605 4.69 19.66 -17.59
C LEU A 605 5.09 18.27 -17.06
N LEU A 606 5.04 18.06 -15.74
CA LEU A 606 5.42 16.78 -15.14
C LEU A 606 4.60 15.62 -15.73
N PRO A 607 5.24 14.47 -16.01
CA PRO A 607 4.63 13.40 -16.80
C PRO A 607 3.60 12.59 -16.02
N ASP A 608 3.62 12.65 -14.68
CA ASP A 608 2.81 11.80 -13.82
C ASP A 608 2.05 12.60 -12.73
N LYS A 609 0.90 12.06 -12.33
CA LYS A 609 -0.03 12.69 -11.38
C LYS A 609 0.55 12.79 -9.96
N GLU A 610 1.36 11.81 -9.55
CA GLU A 610 1.94 11.78 -8.20
C GLU A 610 2.95 12.92 -8.01
N SER A 611 3.87 13.07 -8.94
CA SER A 611 4.84 14.16 -8.99
C SER A 611 4.18 15.54 -9.05
N GLN A 612 3.12 15.69 -9.85
CA GLN A 612 2.32 16.92 -9.88
C GLN A 612 1.71 17.22 -8.51
N MET A 613 1.13 16.21 -7.85
CA MET A 613 0.52 16.37 -6.53
C MET A 613 1.54 16.66 -5.44
N ILE A 614 2.71 16.02 -5.46
CA ILE A 614 3.82 16.34 -4.55
C ILE A 614 4.32 17.77 -4.79
N GLY A 615 4.44 18.20 -6.05
CA GLY A 615 4.78 19.57 -6.42
C GLY A 615 3.79 20.58 -5.84
N TRP A 616 2.50 20.31 -5.97
CA TRP A 616 1.42 21.12 -5.40
C TRP A 616 1.45 21.17 -3.87
N LEU A 617 1.57 20.01 -3.20
CA LEU A 617 1.68 19.93 -1.72
C LEU A 617 2.90 20.70 -1.19
N ARG A 618 4.00 20.70 -1.95
CA ARG A 618 5.21 21.46 -1.62
C ARG A 618 5.17 22.91 -2.11
N LYS A 619 4.03 23.39 -2.62
CA LYS A 619 3.81 24.76 -3.10
C LYS A 619 4.86 25.22 -4.12
N ARG A 620 5.27 24.31 -5.01
CA ARG A 620 6.24 24.62 -6.07
C ARG A 620 5.61 25.50 -7.14
N ASP A 621 6.37 26.48 -7.62
CA ASP A 621 5.96 27.29 -8.77
C ASP A 621 5.89 26.38 -10.02
N PRO A 622 4.73 26.34 -10.73
CA PRO A 622 4.54 25.55 -11.95
C PRO A 622 5.58 25.79 -13.06
N LYS A 623 6.27 26.95 -13.07
CA LYS A 623 7.31 27.30 -14.04
C LYS A 623 8.71 26.88 -13.59
N THR A 624 8.89 26.43 -12.34
CA THR A 624 10.18 25.94 -11.87
C THR A 624 10.57 24.71 -12.65
N LYS A 625 11.83 24.65 -13.11
CA LYS A 625 12.39 23.46 -13.73
C LYS A 625 13.01 22.56 -12.67
N VAL A 626 12.63 21.30 -12.64
CA VAL A 626 13.20 20.27 -11.74
C VAL A 626 14.07 19.31 -12.54
N VAL A 627 15.08 18.72 -11.91
CA VAL A 627 15.97 17.72 -12.52
C VAL A 627 15.20 16.45 -12.87
N LEU A 628 15.50 15.87 -14.02
CA LEU A 628 15.10 14.51 -14.41
C LEU A 628 16.28 13.57 -14.26
N THR A 629 16.08 12.43 -13.61
CA THR A 629 17.12 11.40 -13.49
C THR A 629 17.57 10.89 -14.86
N VAL A 630 18.85 10.57 -14.99
CA VAL A 630 19.43 10.07 -16.25
C VAL A 630 18.91 8.66 -16.56
N LYS A 631 18.76 7.81 -15.54
CA LYS A 631 18.40 6.38 -15.68
C LYS A 631 17.01 6.17 -16.27
N ASN A 632 16.00 6.87 -15.75
CA ASN A 632 14.60 6.60 -16.07
C ASN A 632 13.72 7.86 -16.19
N GLN A 633 14.32 9.06 -16.24
CA GLN A 633 13.63 10.34 -16.42
C GLN A 633 12.58 10.63 -15.33
N GLN A 634 12.83 10.17 -14.10
CA GLN A 634 11.99 10.50 -12.96
C GLN A 634 12.29 11.91 -12.44
N PRO A 635 11.27 12.71 -12.09
CA PRO A 635 11.47 14.06 -11.62
C PRO A 635 11.91 14.11 -10.15
N LEU A 636 12.99 14.84 -9.87
CA LEU A 636 13.45 15.13 -8.51
C LEU A 636 12.78 16.41 -8.00
N ILE A 637 11.56 16.29 -7.46
CA ILE A 637 10.69 17.43 -7.08
C ILE A 637 11.31 18.37 -6.02
N ASN A 638 12.30 17.90 -5.27
CA ASN A 638 13.04 18.71 -4.32
C ASN A 638 14.18 19.53 -4.96
N THR A 639 14.39 19.45 -6.27
CA THR A 639 15.40 20.23 -7.00
C THR A 639 14.81 21.44 -7.72
N ARG A 640 15.67 22.39 -8.11
CA ARG A 640 15.38 23.44 -9.10
C ARG A 640 16.59 23.70 -9.98
N VAL A 641 16.34 24.10 -11.22
CA VAL A 641 17.35 24.54 -12.17
C VAL A 641 17.13 26.01 -12.47
N ASP A 642 18.15 26.83 -12.23
CA ASP A 642 18.09 28.27 -12.50
C ASP A 642 18.36 28.60 -13.99
N SER A 643 18.24 29.88 -14.35
CA SER A 643 18.52 30.36 -15.70
C SER A 643 19.98 30.20 -16.14
N SER A 644 20.89 30.08 -15.17
CA SER A 644 22.33 29.89 -15.38
C SER A 644 22.72 28.41 -15.42
N ASN A 645 21.74 27.49 -15.42
CA ASN A 645 21.93 26.05 -15.45
C ASN A 645 22.71 25.54 -14.22
N HIS A 646 22.43 26.09 -13.05
CA HIS A 646 22.82 25.53 -11.75
C HIS A 646 21.69 24.73 -11.13
N VAL A 647 22.05 23.65 -10.43
CA VAL A 647 21.12 22.82 -9.68
C VAL A 647 21.13 23.23 -8.21
N PHE A 648 19.96 23.48 -7.65
CA PHE A 648 19.77 23.61 -6.21
C PHE A 648 18.81 22.53 -5.73
N LEU A 649 19.09 21.97 -4.57
CA LEU A 649 18.24 21.01 -3.88
C LEU A 649 17.72 21.65 -2.60
N THR A 650 16.41 21.70 -2.42
CA THR A 650 15.76 22.09 -1.18
C THR A 650 15.54 20.84 -0.34
N ASP A 651 16.15 20.72 0.83
CA ASP A 651 15.92 19.52 1.66
C ASP A 651 14.46 19.43 2.12
N LYS A 652 14.00 18.19 2.30
CA LYS A 652 12.58 17.88 2.48
C LYS A 652 12.09 18.11 3.90
N LEU A 653 12.99 18.13 4.89
CA LEU A 653 12.66 18.24 6.32
C LEU A 653 12.73 19.67 6.85
N THR A 654 13.76 20.44 6.48
CA THR A 654 13.98 21.80 6.99
C THR A 654 13.65 22.88 5.96
N GLY A 655 13.61 22.52 4.68
CA GLY A 655 13.38 23.46 3.58
C GLY A 655 14.62 24.30 3.24
N LYS A 656 15.79 23.95 3.78
CA LYS A 656 17.04 24.66 3.47
C LYS A 656 17.52 24.27 2.08
N ASP A 657 18.04 25.27 1.38
CA ASP A 657 18.59 25.10 0.03
C ASP A 657 20.08 24.75 0.06
N HIS A 658 20.44 23.80 -0.80
CA HIS A 658 21.79 23.32 -1.03
C HIS A 658 22.13 23.48 -2.50
N GLU A 659 23.19 24.23 -2.79
CA GLU A 659 23.73 24.30 -4.15
C GLU A 659 24.47 23.01 -4.48
N SER A 660 24.07 22.36 -5.59
CA SER A 660 24.77 21.19 -6.11
C SER A 660 25.82 21.63 -7.12
N LYS A 661 27.09 21.52 -6.72
CA LYS A 661 28.21 21.91 -7.58
C LYS A 661 28.35 20.92 -8.73
N PRO A 662 28.62 21.39 -9.97
CA PRO A 662 28.92 20.50 -11.08
C PRO A 662 30.18 19.67 -10.77
N ALA A 663 30.31 18.54 -11.46
CA ALA A 663 31.50 17.71 -11.34
C ALA A 663 32.75 18.52 -11.72
N ALA A 664 33.82 18.37 -10.94
CA ALA A 664 35.08 19.06 -11.22
C ALA A 664 35.67 18.60 -12.57
N SER A 665 36.40 19.49 -13.25
CA SER A 665 37.02 19.15 -14.55
C SER A 665 37.93 17.93 -14.47
N VAL A 666 38.63 17.74 -13.36
CA VAL A 666 39.48 16.55 -13.11
C VAL A 666 38.71 15.23 -13.19
N CYS A 667 37.40 15.22 -12.88
CA CYS A 667 36.56 14.03 -12.96
C CYS A 667 36.26 13.59 -14.41
N THR A 668 36.40 14.50 -15.37
CA THR A 668 36.09 14.26 -16.80
C THR A 668 37.29 14.46 -17.73
N LYS A 669 38.43 14.86 -17.18
CA LYS A 669 39.66 15.17 -17.93
C LYS A 669 40.42 13.88 -18.28
N GLY A 670 40.85 13.78 -19.54
CA GLY A 670 41.74 12.70 -19.99
C GLY A 670 41.03 11.37 -20.24
N LYS A 671 41.81 10.31 -20.48
CA LYS A 671 41.29 8.95 -20.74
C LYS A 671 41.59 7.95 -19.63
N GLY A 672 42.57 8.22 -18.77
CA GLY A 672 43.10 7.25 -17.80
C GLY A 672 42.08 6.71 -16.80
N HIS A 673 41.11 7.53 -16.39
CA HIS A 673 40.09 7.18 -15.40
C HIS A 673 38.66 7.17 -15.96
N SER A 674 38.50 7.09 -17.28
CA SER A 674 37.20 7.08 -17.96
C SER A 674 36.27 5.93 -17.54
N ARG A 675 36.82 4.85 -16.96
CA ARG A 675 36.07 3.69 -16.44
C ARG A 675 35.66 3.81 -14.97
N LEU A 676 36.13 4.81 -14.22
CA LEU A 676 35.80 4.91 -12.79
C LEU A 676 34.36 5.37 -12.58
N SER A 677 33.65 4.78 -11.62
CA SER A 677 32.43 5.37 -11.08
C SER A 677 32.75 6.49 -10.10
N CYS A 678 31.81 7.42 -9.87
CA CYS A 678 31.99 8.46 -8.86
C CYS A 678 32.23 7.86 -7.47
N GLU A 679 31.55 6.76 -7.14
CA GLU A 679 31.69 6.08 -5.85
C GLU A 679 33.09 5.48 -5.64
N THR A 680 33.76 5.00 -6.70
CA THR A 680 35.14 4.51 -6.62
C THR A 680 36.09 5.58 -6.10
N CYS A 681 35.90 6.84 -6.52
CA CYS A 681 36.71 7.95 -6.06
C CYS A 681 36.26 8.49 -4.71
N HIS A 682 34.94 8.64 -4.49
CA HIS A 682 34.41 9.45 -3.40
C HIS A 682 33.95 8.67 -2.17
N THR A 683 33.92 7.33 -2.20
CA THR A 683 33.59 6.52 -1.00
C THR A 683 34.80 6.46 -0.07
N ALA A 684 34.68 7.01 1.14
CA ALA A 684 35.77 6.97 2.12
C ALA A 684 35.96 5.58 2.73
N TRP A 685 34.86 4.91 3.09
CA TRP A 685 34.91 3.61 3.74
C TRP A 685 33.62 2.81 3.54
N VAL A 686 33.71 1.49 3.69
CA VAL A 686 32.57 0.57 3.73
C VAL A 686 32.73 -0.35 4.94
N PRO A 687 31.63 -0.81 5.57
CA PRO A 687 31.70 -1.84 6.58
C PRO A 687 32.18 -3.15 5.94
N GLN A 688 33.11 -3.83 6.60
CA GLN A 688 33.66 -5.10 6.13
C GLN A 688 33.59 -6.12 7.26
N CYS A 689 32.88 -7.22 7.02
CA CYS A 689 32.80 -8.37 7.90
C CYS A 689 33.65 -9.49 7.29
N ILE A 690 34.76 -9.84 7.93
CA ILE A 690 35.68 -10.87 7.42
C ILE A 690 35.56 -12.16 8.25
N GLY A 691 35.14 -13.23 7.58
CA GLY A 691 34.89 -14.54 8.19
C GLY A 691 33.56 -14.57 8.95
N CYS A 692 32.74 -15.57 8.65
CA CYS A 692 31.49 -15.83 9.34
C CYS A 692 31.25 -17.35 9.36
N HIS A 693 30.73 -17.86 10.47
CA HIS A 693 30.35 -19.27 10.58
C HIS A 693 28.90 -19.40 11.02
N ASN A 694 28.13 -20.20 10.28
CA ASN A 694 26.72 -20.44 10.56
C ASN A 694 26.50 -21.91 10.93
N THR A 695 25.89 -22.13 12.09
CA THR A 695 25.51 -23.45 12.58
C THR A 695 24.05 -23.46 13.00
N TYR A 696 23.37 -24.59 12.81
CA TYR A 696 22.01 -24.76 13.27
C TYR A 696 21.98 -25.44 14.64
N GLU A 697 21.47 -24.73 15.64
CA GLU A 697 21.38 -25.21 17.01
C GLU A 697 19.93 -25.58 17.35
N LYS A 698 19.73 -26.83 17.79
CA LYS A 698 18.38 -27.40 18.02
C LYS A 698 17.72 -26.97 19.33
N GLU A 699 18.53 -26.54 20.28
CA GLU A 699 18.10 -26.19 21.65
C GLU A 699 18.26 -24.69 21.95
N THR A 700 18.65 -23.91 20.95
CA THR A 700 18.84 -22.46 21.09
C THR A 700 17.56 -21.75 20.74
N ALA A 701 16.96 -21.15 21.77
CA ALA A 701 15.76 -20.36 21.61
C ALA A 701 16.00 -19.15 20.72
N GLY A 702 15.10 -18.92 19.78
CA GLY A 702 15.16 -17.82 18.82
C GLY A 702 13.78 -17.21 18.59
N THR A 703 13.69 -16.38 17.56
CA THR A 703 12.41 -15.84 17.08
C THR A 703 12.37 -16.01 15.57
N ASP A 704 11.25 -16.51 15.06
CA ASP A 704 10.95 -16.48 13.64
C ASP A 704 10.60 -15.04 13.28
N LEU A 705 11.53 -14.33 12.65
CA LEU A 705 11.42 -12.91 12.33
C LEU A 705 10.35 -12.60 11.28
N LEU A 706 9.85 -13.58 10.54
CA LEU A 706 8.74 -13.39 9.60
C LEU A 706 7.38 -13.38 10.32
N THR A 707 7.24 -14.17 11.38
CA THR A 707 5.97 -14.36 12.10
C THR A 707 5.94 -13.72 13.49
N GLY A 708 7.10 -13.32 14.01
CA GLY A 708 7.29 -12.83 15.38
C GLY A 708 7.13 -13.91 16.46
N GLN A 709 7.05 -15.20 16.09
CA GLN A 709 6.83 -16.28 17.05
C GLN A 709 8.15 -16.83 17.61
N PRO A 710 8.21 -17.22 18.89
CA PRO A 710 9.39 -17.85 19.46
C PRO A 710 9.67 -19.21 18.82
N THR A 711 10.95 -19.53 18.61
CA THR A 711 11.43 -20.83 18.13
C THR A 711 12.31 -21.49 19.19
N ARG A 712 12.39 -22.82 19.19
CA ARG A 712 13.28 -23.59 20.09
C ARG A 712 14.64 -23.90 19.48
N SER A 713 14.74 -23.72 18.17
CA SER A 713 15.94 -23.91 17.38
C SER A 713 16.20 -22.67 16.53
N SER A 714 17.47 -22.43 16.22
CA SER A 714 17.89 -21.28 15.44
C SER A 714 19.18 -21.56 14.68
N TRP A 715 19.31 -20.95 13.50
CA TRP A 715 20.64 -20.63 12.98
C TRP A 715 21.33 -19.61 13.89
N VAL A 716 22.59 -19.86 14.20
CA VAL A 716 23.46 -19.00 15.00
C VAL A 716 24.63 -18.57 14.13
N GLU A 717 24.84 -17.25 14.07
CA GLU A 717 25.92 -16.63 13.31
C GLU A 717 27.07 -16.28 14.26
N PHE A 718 28.26 -16.82 13.97
CA PHE A 718 29.50 -16.40 14.60
C PHE A 718 30.23 -15.48 13.64
N ALA A 719 30.15 -14.18 13.91
CA ALA A 719 30.81 -13.15 13.11
C ALA A 719 32.30 -13.06 13.47
N GLY A 720 33.13 -12.90 12.45
CA GLY A 720 34.54 -12.56 12.59
C GLY A 720 34.76 -11.08 12.85
N LYS A 721 35.78 -10.49 12.25
CA LYS A 721 36.17 -9.11 12.54
C LYS A 721 35.34 -8.12 11.72
N ASN A 722 34.78 -7.11 12.39
CA ASN A 722 34.16 -5.96 11.75
C ASN A 722 35.18 -4.81 11.59
N LEU A 723 35.25 -4.25 10.39
CA LEU A 723 36.20 -3.20 9.99
C LEU A 723 35.48 -2.11 9.19
N ALA A 724 36.04 -0.90 9.21
CA ALA A 724 35.59 0.24 8.40
C ALA A 724 36.77 0.87 7.68
N GLU A 725 36.94 0.52 6.40
CA GLU A 725 38.09 0.90 5.57
C GLU A 725 37.64 1.16 4.13
N PRO A 726 38.49 1.82 3.31
CA PRO A 726 38.20 2.02 1.89
C PRO A 726 37.79 0.73 1.18
N PRO A 727 36.84 0.81 0.23
CA PRO A 727 36.30 -0.37 -0.43
C PRO A 727 37.32 -1.05 -1.34
N VAL A 728 37.15 -2.37 -1.49
CA VAL A 728 37.76 -3.15 -2.56
C VAL A 728 37.15 -2.70 -3.89
N LEU A 729 37.93 -2.73 -4.97
CA LEU A 729 37.47 -2.32 -6.30
C LEU A 729 37.32 -3.53 -7.21
N GLY A 730 36.33 -3.46 -8.12
CA GLY A 730 36.08 -4.49 -9.11
C GLY A 730 35.43 -3.91 -10.36
N ILE A 731 35.05 -4.77 -11.29
CA ILE A 731 34.41 -4.40 -12.54
C ILE A 731 32.94 -4.79 -12.50
N ASN A 732 32.07 -3.83 -12.80
CA ASN A 732 30.72 -4.11 -13.27
C ASN A 732 30.82 -4.46 -14.77
N ALA A 733 30.71 -5.74 -15.10
CA ALA A 733 30.82 -6.26 -16.46
C ALA A 733 29.72 -5.74 -17.40
N SER A 734 28.54 -5.38 -16.87
CA SER A 734 27.45 -4.84 -17.69
C SER A 734 27.72 -3.41 -18.17
N THR A 735 28.41 -2.60 -17.36
CA THR A 735 28.74 -1.19 -17.70
C THR A 735 30.20 -0.99 -18.07
N ASN A 736 31.04 -2.00 -17.86
CA ASN A 736 32.50 -1.95 -17.95
C ASN A 736 33.15 -0.86 -17.06
N GLN A 737 32.47 -0.48 -15.97
CA GLN A 737 32.97 0.49 -15.00
C GLN A 737 33.68 -0.19 -13.84
N VAL A 738 34.72 0.47 -13.32
CA VAL A 738 35.29 0.16 -12.01
C VAL A 738 34.32 0.68 -10.96
N VAL A 739 33.94 -0.21 -10.03
CA VAL A 739 32.97 0.05 -8.96
C VAL A 739 33.51 -0.41 -7.63
N THR A 740 32.89 0.07 -6.57
CA THR A 740 33.17 -0.31 -5.18
C THR A 740 32.49 -1.64 -4.83
N ALA A 741 33.23 -2.50 -4.13
CA ALA A 741 32.76 -3.78 -3.62
C ALA A 741 33.19 -3.94 -2.15
N MET A 742 32.47 -4.79 -1.44
CA MET A 742 32.80 -5.20 -0.07
C MET A 742 32.54 -6.69 0.12
N PRO A 743 33.14 -7.33 1.14
CA PRO A 743 32.76 -8.67 1.55
C PRO A 743 31.25 -8.75 1.76
N GLY A 744 30.56 -9.60 0.99
CA GLY A 744 29.11 -9.79 1.09
C GLY A 744 28.80 -11.03 1.92
N MET A 745 29.23 -12.19 1.42
CA MET A 745 29.12 -13.48 2.08
C MET A 745 30.48 -14.18 2.03
N VAL A 746 31.30 -13.95 3.06
CA VAL A 746 32.53 -14.73 3.30
C VAL A 746 32.26 -15.61 4.50
N LEU A 747 31.66 -16.78 4.25
CA LEU A 747 31.06 -17.57 5.31
C LEU A 747 31.13 -19.08 5.06
N SER A 748 31.17 -19.83 6.16
CA SER A 748 31.04 -21.29 6.18
C SER A 748 29.69 -21.69 6.77
N ILE A 749 28.94 -22.55 6.07
CA ILE A 749 27.65 -23.09 6.52
C ILE A 749 27.82 -24.55 6.91
N ASP A 750 27.42 -24.89 8.14
CA ASP A 750 27.37 -26.27 8.62
C ASP A 750 25.99 -26.89 8.39
N LEU A 751 25.67 -27.27 7.15
CA LEU A 751 24.37 -27.85 6.80
C LEU A 751 24.13 -29.21 7.48
N GLU A 752 25.18 -29.94 7.86
CA GLU A 752 25.10 -31.21 8.58
C GLU A 752 24.35 -31.05 9.91
N THR A 753 24.50 -29.90 10.58
CA THR A 753 23.81 -29.59 11.84
C THR A 753 22.29 -29.40 11.65
N PHE A 754 21.87 -28.94 10.46
CA PHE A 754 20.46 -28.82 10.09
C PHE A 754 19.88 -30.16 9.63
N ALA A 755 20.53 -30.82 8.66
CA ALA A 755 20.11 -32.11 8.12
C ALA A 755 21.31 -33.01 7.81
N LYS A 756 21.28 -34.24 8.35
CA LYS A 756 22.36 -35.22 8.17
C LYS A 756 22.63 -35.52 6.69
N GLY A 757 23.89 -35.66 6.33
CA GLY A 757 24.35 -35.98 4.98
C GLY A 757 24.43 -34.77 4.03
N LYS A 758 24.32 -33.54 4.55
CA LYS A 758 24.45 -32.30 3.78
C LYS A 758 25.84 -31.67 3.87
N GLY A 759 26.65 -32.05 4.86
CA GLY A 759 28.04 -31.60 4.98
C GLY A 759 28.18 -30.11 5.29
N LYS A 760 29.38 -29.57 5.01
CA LYS A 760 29.72 -28.15 5.19
C LYS A 760 30.02 -27.52 3.84
N SER A 761 29.69 -26.25 3.67
CA SER A 761 30.05 -25.46 2.49
C SER A 761 30.75 -24.16 2.88
N PHE A 762 31.62 -23.66 2.00
CA PHE A 762 32.29 -22.38 2.14
C PHE A 762 32.03 -21.53 0.90
N HIS A 763 31.71 -20.25 1.11
CA HIS A 763 31.44 -19.31 0.04
C HIS A 763 32.18 -18.00 0.30
N ARG A 764 32.78 -17.45 -0.77
CA ARG A 764 33.42 -16.13 -0.78
C ARG A 764 32.82 -15.28 -1.89
N LEU A 765 31.78 -14.54 -1.54
CA LEU A 765 31.05 -13.68 -2.47
C LEU A 765 31.14 -12.22 -2.02
N TYR A 766 31.65 -11.37 -2.90
CA TYR A 766 31.62 -9.92 -2.70
C TYR A 766 30.32 -9.32 -3.22
N ALA A 767 29.93 -8.17 -2.69
CA ALA A 767 28.73 -7.45 -3.09
C ALA A 767 29.08 -6.04 -3.57
N PRO A 768 28.33 -5.48 -4.55
CA PRO A 768 28.44 -4.07 -4.89
C PRO A 768 28.15 -3.22 -3.65
N ALA A 769 28.99 -2.20 -3.42
CA ALA A 769 28.96 -1.43 -2.20
C ALA A 769 28.75 0.07 -2.48
N SER A 770 27.52 0.56 -2.29
CA SER A 770 27.29 2.00 -2.12
C SER A 770 27.51 2.36 -0.66
N GLY A 771 28.68 2.92 -0.35
CA GLY A 771 29.15 3.07 1.02
C GLY A 771 28.33 4.03 1.86
N HIS A 772 27.68 5.02 1.24
CA HIS A 772 27.02 6.14 1.92
C HIS A 772 27.98 6.87 2.86
N THR A 773 29.23 7.02 2.45
CA THR A 773 30.32 7.68 3.19
C THR A 773 31.04 8.66 2.27
N THR A 774 30.29 9.24 1.35
CA THR A 774 30.77 10.08 0.26
C THR A 774 31.51 11.29 0.81
N GLN A 775 32.71 11.55 0.30
CA GLN A 775 33.51 12.70 0.68
C GLN A 775 33.75 13.64 -0.49
N ARG A 776 34.02 14.90 -0.16
CA ARG A 776 34.40 15.92 -1.15
C ARG A 776 35.70 15.55 -1.88
N GLU A 777 36.66 15.03 -1.14
CA GLU A 777 37.97 14.63 -1.68
C GLU A 777 37.91 13.20 -2.20
N GLY A 778 38.52 12.99 -3.37
CA GLY A 778 38.65 11.65 -3.95
C GLY A 778 39.82 10.88 -3.33
N ARG A 779 39.79 9.56 -3.47
CA ARG A 779 40.89 8.65 -3.11
C ARG A 779 42.21 9.06 -3.76
N SER A 780 43.30 8.88 -3.00
CA SER A 780 44.66 9.08 -3.50
C SER A 780 45.02 8.02 -4.54
N CYS A 781 45.97 8.31 -5.44
CA CYS A 781 46.39 7.36 -6.47
C CYS A 781 46.96 6.09 -5.83
N LYS A 782 47.76 6.25 -4.77
CA LYS A 782 48.35 5.12 -4.03
C LYS A 782 47.31 4.24 -3.37
N SER A 783 46.19 4.80 -2.90
CA SER A 783 45.11 4.02 -2.28
C SER A 783 44.37 3.10 -3.27
N CYS A 784 44.58 3.25 -4.58
CA CYS A 784 44.00 2.37 -5.60
C CYS A 784 45.07 1.51 -6.30
N HIS A 785 46.24 2.07 -6.57
CA HIS A 785 47.29 1.42 -7.36
C HIS A 785 48.35 0.68 -6.54
N ASN A 786 48.52 1.03 -5.26
CA ASN A 786 49.55 0.46 -4.38
C ASN A 786 48.96 -0.18 -3.11
N ASP A 787 47.62 -0.18 -2.97
CA ASP A 787 46.93 -0.80 -1.87
C ASP A 787 46.43 -2.20 -2.27
N PRO A 788 46.96 -3.29 -1.67
CA PRO A 788 46.55 -4.65 -2.03
C PRO A 788 45.07 -4.91 -1.71
N LEU A 789 44.49 -4.25 -0.71
CA LEU A 789 43.07 -4.40 -0.40
C LEU A 789 42.21 -3.83 -1.53
N ALA A 790 42.55 -2.66 -2.07
CA ALA A 790 41.82 -2.03 -3.17
C ALA A 790 41.80 -2.89 -4.44
N ILE A 791 42.89 -3.61 -4.72
CA ILE A 791 43.02 -4.51 -5.88
C ILE A 791 42.32 -5.86 -5.64
N GLY A 792 42.06 -6.20 -4.37
CA GLY A 792 41.35 -7.41 -3.96
C GLY A 792 42.26 -8.54 -3.45
N PHE A 793 43.54 -8.29 -3.19
CA PHE A 793 44.48 -9.29 -2.64
C PHE A 793 44.32 -9.53 -1.14
N GLY A 794 43.51 -8.71 -0.47
CA GLY A 794 43.40 -8.68 0.99
C GLY A 794 44.43 -7.75 1.62
N ARG A 795 44.37 -7.58 2.94
CA ARG A 795 45.32 -6.73 3.68
C ARG A 795 46.68 -7.42 3.74
N GLY A 796 47.74 -6.62 3.65
CA GLY A 796 49.11 -7.12 3.69
C GLY A 796 50.11 -6.07 3.20
N GLU A 797 51.36 -6.49 3.05
CA GLU A 797 52.41 -5.64 2.51
C GLU A 797 52.60 -5.92 1.01
N LEU A 798 52.40 -4.88 0.18
CA LEU A 798 52.63 -4.92 -1.26
C LEU A 798 53.86 -4.08 -1.58
N VAL A 799 54.95 -4.73 -1.97
CA VAL A 799 56.27 -4.11 -2.10
C VAL A 799 56.76 -4.18 -3.54
N TYR A 800 57.16 -3.04 -4.09
CA TYR A 800 57.84 -2.95 -5.38
C TYR A 800 59.36 -3.03 -5.17
N LYS A 801 60.00 -4.04 -5.76
CA LYS A 801 61.45 -4.25 -5.70
C LYS A 801 62.05 -4.09 -7.08
N VAL A 802 63.16 -3.37 -7.15
CA VAL A 802 63.94 -3.17 -8.38
C VAL A 802 65.27 -3.92 -8.26
N ALA A 803 65.52 -4.84 -9.18
CA ALA A 803 66.78 -5.57 -9.29
C ALA A 803 67.38 -5.38 -10.69
N GLY A 804 68.50 -4.66 -10.79
CA GLY A 804 69.08 -4.29 -12.08
C GLY A 804 68.14 -3.39 -12.89
N ASN A 805 67.77 -3.83 -14.09
CA ASN A 805 66.80 -3.16 -14.97
C ASN A 805 65.38 -3.76 -14.89
N THR A 806 65.10 -4.58 -13.88
CA THR A 806 63.84 -5.32 -13.75
C THR A 806 63.11 -4.92 -12.48
N GLY A 807 61.82 -4.62 -12.61
CA GLY A 807 60.92 -4.37 -11.50
C GLY A 807 60.04 -5.58 -11.20
N SER A 808 59.75 -5.83 -9.93
CA SER A 808 58.83 -6.89 -9.52
C SER A 808 58.01 -6.48 -8.30
N TRP A 809 56.78 -6.96 -8.23
CA TRP A 809 55.90 -6.80 -7.07
C TRP A 809 55.91 -8.08 -6.24
N THR A 810 55.99 -7.94 -4.91
CA THR A 810 55.79 -9.02 -3.95
C THR A 810 54.67 -8.67 -3.00
N PHE A 811 53.80 -9.63 -2.67
CA PHE A 811 52.72 -9.46 -1.72
C PHE A 811 52.84 -10.45 -0.57
N GLU A 812 52.85 -9.94 0.67
CA GLU A 812 52.82 -10.73 1.90
C GLU A 812 51.48 -10.47 2.63
N PRO A 813 50.57 -11.45 2.70
CA PRO A 813 49.26 -11.26 3.30
C PRO A 813 49.35 -11.13 4.82
N ARG A 814 48.50 -10.26 5.39
CA ARG A 814 48.37 -10.08 6.84
C ARG A 814 47.60 -11.21 7.51
N PHE A 815 46.61 -11.76 6.81
CA PHE A 815 45.78 -12.86 7.29
C PHE A 815 46.26 -14.19 6.73
N ALA A 816 46.00 -15.25 7.50
CA ALA A 816 46.30 -16.61 7.08
C ALA A 816 45.49 -16.99 5.83
N LEU A 817 46.04 -17.93 5.06
CA LEU A 817 45.33 -18.52 3.93
C LEU A 817 44.20 -19.42 4.44
N ASN A 818 43.00 -19.20 3.94
CA ASN A 818 41.84 -20.01 4.26
C ASN A 818 42.00 -21.40 3.63
N PRO A 819 41.75 -22.49 4.37
CA PRO A 819 41.98 -23.85 3.87
C PRO A 819 41.03 -24.25 2.73
N ASN A 820 39.90 -23.57 2.56
CA ASN A 820 38.90 -23.91 1.55
C ASN A 820 39.30 -23.44 0.14
N ASP A 821 39.99 -22.31 0.02
CA ASP A 821 40.31 -21.67 -1.27
C ASP A 821 41.78 -21.22 -1.41
N HIS A 822 42.58 -21.34 -0.35
CA HIS A 822 43.97 -20.93 -0.27
C HIS A 822 44.20 -19.44 -0.58
N LEU A 823 43.19 -18.59 -0.32
CA LEU A 823 43.30 -17.14 -0.35
C LEU A 823 43.41 -16.57 1.06
N PRO A 824 44.03 -15.39 1.27
CA PRO A 824 43.94 -14.68 2.54
C PRO A 824 42.47 -14.50 2.96
N GLU A 825 42.20 -14.58 4.27
CA GLU A 825 40.82 -14.57 4.81
C GLU A 825 39.97 -13.40 4.29
N ASP A 826 40.58 -12.24 4.04
CA ASP A 826 39.93 -11.01 3.58
C ASP A 826 40.19 -10.68 2.09
N ALA A 827 40.76 -11.60 1.32
CA ALA A 827 40.97 -11.41 -0.11
C ALA A 827 39.69 -11.63 -0.92
N TRP A 828 39.62 -11.03 -2.10
CA TRP A 828 38.63 -11.33 -3.14
C TRP A 828 39.23 -12.14 -4.29
N THR A 829 40.48 -11.85 -4.65
CA THR A 829 41.25 -12.54 -5.68
C THR A 829 42.69 -12.77 -5.22
N GLY A 830 43.39 -13.72 -5.82
CA GLY A 830 44.79 -13.98 -5.53
C GLY A 830 45.72 -12.97 -6.21
N PHE A 831 46.89 -12.73 -5.60
CA PHE A 831 47.96 -11.91 -6.19
C PHE A 831 48.38 -12.46 -7.56
N LEU A 832 48.12 -11.70 -8.63
CA LEU A 832 48.39 -12.08 -10.02
C LEU A 832 47.80 -13.43 -10.42
N LYS A 833 46.63 -13.76 -9.87
CA LYS A 833 45.86 -14.97 -10.18
C LYS A 833 44.45 -14.60 -10.65
N GLU A 834 43.90 -15.45 -11.53
CA GLU A 834 42.50 -15.36 -11.91
C GLU A 834 41.61 -15.86 -10.78
N ALA A 835 40.51 -15.15 -10.54
CA ALA A 835 39.54 -15.54 -9.53
C ALA A 835 38.70 -16.73 -10.00
N GLN A 836 38.32 -17.61 -9.07
CA GLN A 836 37.42 -18.73 -9.34
C GLN A 836 35.98 -18.32 -9.08
N ALA A 837 35.08 -18.61 -10.02
CA ALA A 837 33.66 -18.37 -9.84
C ALA A 837 33.02 -19.46 -8.94
N PRO A 838 31.99 -19.13 -8.15
CA PRO A 838 31.39 -17.80 -7.99
C PRO A 838 32.19 -16.92 -7.02
N TYR A 839 32.36 -15.64 -7.37
CA TYR A 839 33.11 -14.65 -6.57
C TYR A 839 32.26 -13.47 -6.10
N ALA A 840 30.99 -13.38 -6.51
CA ALA A 840 30.14 -12.24 -6.19
C ALA A 840 28.67 -12.63 -6.02
N THR A 841 27.95 -11.78 -5.30
CA THR A 841 26.49 -11.84 -5.09
C THR A 841 25.70 -11.28 -6.29
N ARG A 842 26.40 -10.87 -7.35
CA ARG A 842 25.83 -10.40 -8.63
C ARG A 842 26.54 -11.08 -9.78
N THR A 843 25.79 -11.45 -10.80
CA THR A 843 26.34 -12.02 -12.03
C THR A 843 27.16 -11.03 -12.85
N SER A 844 26.92 -9.72 -12.68
CA SER A 844 27.64 -8.65 -13.37
C SER A 844 28.88 -8.15 -12.62
N LEU A 845 29.07 -8.48 -11.34
CA LEU A 845 30.21 -7.99 -10.56
C LEU A 845 31.35 -9.00 -10.56
N ARG A 846 32.56 -8.56 -10.92
CA ARG A 846 33.76 -9.41 -10.88
C ARG A 846 34.99 -8.70 -10.29
N PRO A 847 35.97 -9.43 -9.72
CA PRO A 847 37.27 -8.86 -9.41
C PRO A 847 38.03 -8.48 -10.70
N PHE A 848 39.15 -7.79 -10.53
CA PHE A 848 40.06 -7.51 -11.64
C PHE A 848 40.67 -8.79 -12.20
N SER A 849 40.67 -8.90 -13.53
CA SER A 849 41.43 -9.95 -14.24
C SER A 849 42.93 -9.76 -14.04
N VAL A 850 43.75 -10.79 -14.31
CA VAL A 850 45.21 -10.66 -14.17
C VAL A 850 45.77 -9.55 -15.06
N ALA A 851 45.20 -9.35 -16.25
CA ALA A 851 45.60 -8.25 -17.14
C ALA A 851 45.32 -6.87 -16.52
N GLU A 852 44.15 -6.69 -15.90
CA GLU A 852 43.80 -5.45 -15.20
C GLU A 852 44.66 -5.26 -13.94
N GLN A 853 44.91 -6.32 -13.17
CA GLN A 853 45.81 -6.28 -12.01
C GLN A 853 47.22 -5.81 -12.42
N LYS A 854 47.80 -6.39 -13.48
CA LYS A 854 49.10 -5.97 -14.01
C LYS A 854 49.12 -4.50 -14.43
N HIS A 855 48.08 -4.05 -15.14
CA HIS A 855 48.00 -2.65 -15.57
C HIS A 855 47.88 -1.68 -14.38
N ILE A 856 47.12 -2.04 -13.35
CA ILE A 856 47.02 -1.24 -12.11
C ILE A 856 48.39 -1.14 -11.43
N LEU A 857 49.11 -2.27 -11.29
CA LEU A 857 50.43 -2.35 -10.67
C LEU A 857 51.54 -1.70 -11.50
N GLU A 858 51.40 -1.64 -12.83
CA GLU A 858 52.30 -0.91 -13.72
C GLU A 858 52.25 0.59 -13.39
N VAL A 859 51.06 1.18 -13.28
CA VAL A 859 50.89 2.55 -12.81
C VAL A 859 51.37 2.70 -11.36
N GLY A 860 51.11 1.70 -10.51
CA GLY A 860 51.59 1.68 -9.12
C GLY A 860 53.11 1.77 -9.00
N SER A 861 53.85 1.21 -9.97
CA SER A 861 55.32 1.28 -9.99
C SER A 861 55.82 2.71 -10.24
N CYS A 862 55.07 3.49 -11.04
CA CYS A 862 55.35 4.91 -11.25
C CYS A 862 55.19 5.69 -9.94
N LEU A 863 54.16 5.38 -9.14
CA LEU A 863 53.86 6.01 -7.85
C LEU A 863 54.85 5.65 -6.74
N SER A 864 55.68 4.62 -6.94
CA SER A 864 56.83 4.32 -6.07
C SER A 864 57.99 5.32 -6.28
N CYS A 865 58.05 5.97 -7.45
CA CYS A 865 59.12 6.92 -7.79
C CYS A 865 58.63 8.38 -7.88
N HIS A 866 57.36 8.58 -8.25
CA HIS A 866 56.77 9.88 -8.48
C HIS A 866 55.73 10.21 -7.41
N ASP A 867 55.73 11.47 -6.97
CA ASP A 867 54.62 12.00 -6.18
C ASP A 867 53.33 12.00 -7.02
N GLU A 868 52.21 11.66 -6.39
CA GLU A 868 50.92 11.53 -7.08
C GLU A 868 50.39 12.86 -7.65
N LYS A 869 50.86 14.00 -7.14
CA LYS A 869 50.56 15.35 -7.65
C LYS A 869 51.63 15.88 -8.61
N SER A 870 52.55 15.02 -9.04
CA SER A 870 53.61 15.44 -9.96
C SER A 870 53.07 15.63 -11.39
N LYS A 871 53.74 16.50 -12.15
CA LYS A 871 53.41 16.75 -13.58
C LYS A 871 53.40 15.48 -14.43
N VAL A 872 54.23 14.49 -14.08
CA VAL A 872 54.29 13.20 -14.80
C VAL A 872 53.00 12.42 -14.57
N MET A 873 52.51 12.39 -13.33
CA MET A 873 51.25 11.71 -13.02
C MET A 873 50.04 12.46 -13.60
N ASP A 874 50.06 13.80 -13.64
CA ASP A 874 49.03 14.58 -14.34
C ASP A 874 48.97 14.24 -15.85
N GLN A 875 50.13 14.09 -16.50
CA GLN A 875 50.21 13.68 -17.91
C GLN A 875 49.74 12.23 -18.11
N ALA A 876 50.04 11.34 -17.16
CA ALA A 876 49.57 9.96 -17.19
C ALA A 876 48.04 9.87 -17.18
N LEU A 877 47.35 10.74 -16.43
CA LEU A 877 45.89 10.83 -16.41
C LEU A 877 45.31 11.25 -17.76
N GLU A 878 45.97 12.18 -18.45
CA GLU A 878 45.58 12.63 -19.80
C GLU A 878 45.78 11.53 -20.85
N ASN A 879 47.00 10.98 -20.92
CA ASN A 879 47.40 9.96 -21.88
C ASN A 879 48.57 9.11 -21.34
N TYR A 880 48.23 7.98 -20.74
CA TYR A 880 49.20 7.06 -20.16
C TYR A 880 50.20 6.49 -21.19
N PRO A 881 49.78 5.93 -22.35
CA PRO A 881 50.72 5.43 -23.35
C PRO A 881 51.75 6.46 -23.82
N GLN A 882 51.34 7.71 -24.01
CA GLN A 882 52.24 8.78 -24.42
C GLN A 882 53.22 9.17 -23.32
N THR A 883 52.76 9.18 -22.07
CA THR A 883 53.61 9.44 -20.90
C THR A 883 54.65 8.33 -20.75
N LEU A 884 54.21 7.07 -20.91
CA LEU A 884 55.06 5.89 -20.84
C LEU A 884 56.15 5.89 -21.92
N ALA A 885 55.83 6.33 -23.15
CA ALA A 885 56.78 6.44 -24.25
C ALA A 885 57.88 7.49 -24.03
N ARG A 886 57.65 8.46 -23.13
CA ARG A 886 58.61 9.52 -22.76
C ARG A 886 59.45 9.18 -21.53
N ARG A 887 59.35 7.94 -21.02
CA ARG A 887 60.06 7.55 -19.80
C ARG A 887 61.58 7.63 -19.98
N SER A 888 62.28 8.03 -18.91
CA SER A 888 63.74 7.97 -18.89
C SER A 888 64.23 6.53 -18.75
N VAL A 889 65.49 6.27 -19.11
CA VAL A 889 66.14 4.97 -18.88
C VAL A 889 66.24 4.58 -17.40
N LYS A 890 66.05 5.53 -16.47
CA LYS A 890 66.00 5.26 -15.02
C LYS A 890 64.63 4.77 -14.54
N CYS A 891 63.60 4.89 -15.38
CA CYS A 891 62.25 4.40 -15.08
C CYS A 891 62.21 2.89 -15.34
N ILE A 892 62.32 2.13 -14.27
CA ILE A 892 62.24 0.68 -14.30
C ILE A 892 60.81 0.29 -13.94
N LEU A 893 60.16 -0.41 -14.88
CA LEU A 893 58.80 -0.94 -14.74
C LEU A 893 58.86 -2.45 -14.48
N GLN A 894 57.70 -3.03 -14.17
CA GLN A 894 57.58 -4.47 -14.02
C GLN A 894 57.96 -5.22 -15.31
N GLU A 895 58.63 -6.37 -15.21
CA GLU A 895 58.89 -7.24 -16.37
C GLU A 895 57.58 -7.78 -16.99
N GLY A 896 57.45 -7.66 -18.31
CA GLY A 896 56.38 -8.31 -19.08
C GLY A 896 55.45 -7.42 -19.90
N HIS A 897 55.96 -6.35 -20.51
CA HIS A 897 55.29 -5.63 -21.61
C HIS A 897 56.07 -5.73 -22.90
#